data_AF-A0A842SFG4-F1
#
_entry.id   AF-A0A842SFG4-F1
#
_cell.length_a   1.000
_cell.length_b   1.000
_cell.length_c   1.000
_cell.angle_alpha   90.00
_cell.angle_beta   90.00
_cell.angle_gamma   90.00
#
_symmetry.space_group_name_H-M   'P 1'
#
loop_
_entity.id
_entity.type
_entity.pdbx_description
1 polymer ?
#
loop_
_entity_poly.entity_id
_entity_poly.type
_entity_poly.pdbx_seq_one_letter_code
_entity_poly.pdbx_strand_id
1 'polypeptide(L)'
;MKKKSNKKILFISCLLCVTFFVSLTSTQTTAYDNNIHLSFEEDPFVFGILGGHFDLDPVHTWDTNSFCVILQSVECLFSHDTSKTPMGITPLLAASHGVWSSDKLTYTVNLRTGVRFHDGTELDASAVKWNFDRIAYFMNVTGEISDSGRIAPWEDLFRLDDGRPIINRTEVVNSYEIRFVLNEPFSALESLLAFPGTGILSPSSTPFSTYIVISTADLVGTGPFDYINYEQDLEINYHQFTDYWGHNTRISHLKFSLYGDSSQLNEALLNGEIDMIDQVLNTYFAQYEEHPDISLVKYKSYIIRQITLNNKRINSTWRRSISYSVNYDEIMNIQSMIGIKMNSPFANTMQYHNDTLDFPIFNITKSREILHSAGIGLNLGLYDDNAWIQKANSASPLSKLNISFLIGNELQENISYILEENLKLIGIDLIPLGLTWPEYINILINLEQGWDKIDLAFFGWGLDVNHPYGLYELYKSNGDINMAQIDDAYLNSLLDAALNTTDEDEIESIYNEVQRYLVEESNPYIWLFQQYDYFAFKSNIYDLEYAFFGTPLFKNTYRGSTEPQELREYYELIYGCAYGPSDIDPLKAYDSTSTNIINQVVESLFEYNFSDPNLELIPRLAADYGSWSSDKLNYTVNLRTDVKFHDGNTFNADAVKWNYDRLSYLMNFNGDLPEYMSSPPFKNLYMWEDGTPIIKEIEILGEYKVKFVLNRPMAAFEALLSFSGSAILSPSSTPRYDYIDNNYGGIVGTGPFVYENFDDGNEIIYSAWDEYYQGKAEIDKLVYRIISDINERNHALLNGEIDFLNDPSIDFLTNFADNPEIHLKNISSSTFTFVTMNNNYINKTLRQAISYATDYNYIIEVIQGNQATRVQSIIPSGIRYSNYSFDYPILNITEARRILVQSGLVNLELDDENAWLLKTANDPIIEINYTYNSGINIRSKIGTLLRDNLAQIGIKLELEEIEWSDYWYRLVSGSKEFQMTYAGWAPDY
;
A
#
# COMPACT_ATOMS: atom_id res chain seq x y z
N MET A 1 23.41 -21.57 -45.54
CA MET A 1 23.82 -20.30 -46.19
C MET A 1 23.17 -19.17 -45.42
N LYS A 2 23.99 -18.40 -44.69
CA LYS A 2 23.58 -17.37 -43.74
C LYS A 2 22.99 -16.15 -44.48
N LYS A 3 21.73 -15.83 -44.25
CA LYS A 3 21.18 -14.47 -44.43
C LYS A 3 21.11 -13.82 -43.05
N LYS A 4 22.26 -13.39 -42.51
CA LYS A 4 22.30 -12.31 -41.52
C LYS A 4 22.02 -11.03 -42.32
N SER A 5 20.78 -10.59 -42.32
CA SER A 5 20.29 -9.44 -43.08
C SER A 5 20.25 -8.23 -42.17
N ASN A 6 21.16 -7.27 -42.40
CA ASN A 6 21.04 -5.82 -42.18
C ASN A 6 19.94 -5.32 -41.19
N LYS A 7 19.98 -5.73 -39.92
CA LYS A 7 19.12 -5.17 -38.84
C LYS A 7 19.83 -4.16 -37.92
N LYS A 8 21.15 -3.95 -38.06
CA LYS A 8 21.99 -3.19 -37.11
C LYS A 8 21.94 -1.65 -37.25
N ILE A 9 21.00 -1.06 -37.98
CA ILE A 9 21.03 0.40 -38.31
C ILE A 9 19.91 1.21 -37.62
N LEU A 10 18.95 0.58 -36.91
CA LEU A 10 17.91 1.33 -36.20
C LEU A 10 18.28 1.76 -34.77
N PHE A 11 19.50 1.46 -34.31
CA PHE A 11 19.85 1.52 -32.88
C PHE A 11 20.14 2.92 -32.30
N ILE A 12 20.41 3.96 -33.12
CA ILE A 12 20.52 5.35 -32.64
C ILE A 12 20.14 6.30 -33.78
N SER A 13 18.86 6.64 -33.90
CA SER A 13 18.42 7.75 -34.75
C SER A 13 17.31 8.54 -34.06
N CYS A 14 17.68 9.37 -33.07
CA CYS A 14 16.94 10.57 -32.67
C CYS A 14 17.77 11.61 -31.87
N LEU A 15 19.07 11.77 -32.14
CA LEU A 15 19.83 12.95 -31.68
C LEU A 15 20.71 13.50 -32.82
N LEU A 16 20.06 14.16 -33.79
CA LEU A 16 20.66 15.11 -34.74
C LEU A 16 19.57 15.64 -35.69
N CYS A 17 19.21 16.91 -35.59
CA CYS A 17 18.74 17.70 -36.74
C CYS A 17 18.91 19.21 -36.51
N VAL A 18 20.05 19.76 -36.91
CA VAL A 18 20.13 21.14 -37.42
C VAL A 18 20.90 21.12 -38.74
N THR A 19 20.21 21.26 -39.88
CA THR A 19 20.49 22.23 -40.96
C THR A 19 19.63 22.01 -42.22
N PHE A 20 18.91 23.08 -42.57
CA PHE A 20 18.19 23.48 -43.80
C PHE A 20 18.23 22.63 -45.09
N PHE A 21 17.04 22.40 -45.69
CA PHE A 21 16.72 22.82 -47.08
C PHE A 21 15.19 22.88 -47.33
N VAL A 22 14.72 24.01 -47.88
CA VAL A 22 13.33 24.24 -48.32
C VAL A 22 13.12 23.70 -49.74
N SER A 23 12.06 22.92 -49.98
CA SER A 23 11.40 22.87 -51.30
C SER A 23 9.93 22.46 -51.20
N LEU A 24 9.06 23.37 -51.66
CA LEU A 24 7.61 23.19 -51.83
C LEU A 24 7.29 22.07 -52.82
N THR A 25 6.30 21.22 -52.49
CA THR A 25 5.15 20.93 -53.37
C THR A 25 3.98 20.42 -52.54
N SER A 26 2.81 20.99 -52.78
CA SER A 26 1.54 20.70 -52.12
C SER A 26 0.80 19.53 -52.76
N THR A 27 0.16 18.71 -51.94
CA THR A 27 -1.08 18.00 -52.32
C THR A 27 -1.93 17.76 -51.07
N GLN A 28 -3.17 18.22 -51.14
CA GLN A 28 -4.16 18.28 -50.07
C GLN A 28 -4.67 16.89 -49.67
N THR A 29 -4.75 16.63 -48.38
CA THR A 29 -5.76 15.75 -47.77
C THR A 29 -6.32 16.44 -46.54
N THR A 30 -7.65 16.41 -46.44
CA THR A 30 -8.54 17.25 -45.64
C THR A 30 -8.31 17.12 -44.14
N ALA A 31 -7.82 18.18 -43.50
CA ALA A 31 -7.83 18.36 -42.05
C ALA A 31 -9.26 18.67 -41.57
N TYR A 32 -9.70 17.97 -40.53
CA TYR A 32 -10.80 18.43 -39.69
C TYR A 32 -10.29 19.64 -38.89
N ASP A 33 -10.87 20.80 -39.15
CA ASP A 33 -10.56 22.07 -38.50
C ASP A 33 -11.24 22.09 -37.12
N ASN A 34 -10.50 21.71 -36.07
CA ASN A 34 -10.87 21.91 -34.68
C ASN A 34 -9.84 22.83 -34.01
N ASN A 35 -9.67 24.05 -34.52
CA ASN A 35 -9.11 25.14 -33.72
C ASN A 35 -10.19 25.63 -32.73
N ILE A 36 -10.44 24.83 -31.69
CA ILE A 36 -11.05 25.35 -30.47
C ILE A 36 -9.88 25.91 -29.65
N HIS A 37 -9.70 27.23 -29.70
CA HIS A 37 -8.96 27.91 -28.65
C HIS A 37 -9.74 27.71 -27.34
N LEU A 38 -9.39 26.66 -26.60
CA LEU A 38 -9.81 26.51 -25.22
C LEU A 38 -9.15 27.64 -24.43
N SER A 39 -9.95 28.59 -23.95
CA SER A 39 -9.49 29.59 -23.01
C SER A 39 -9.39 28.91 -21.64
N PHE A 40 -8.17 28.60 -21.21
CA PHE A 40 -7.92 28.18 -19.83
C PHE A 40 -8.12 29.40 -18.91
N GLU A 41 -8.89 29.24 -17.83
CA GLU A 41 -9.10 30.31 -16.84
C GLU A 41 -7.89 30.50 -15.92
N GLU A 42 -6.98 29.53 -15.86
CA GLU A 42 -5.77 29.52 -15.03
C GLU A 42 -4.48 29.47 -15.86
N ASP A 43 -3.39 30.01 -15.30
CA ASP A 43 -2.05 30.00 -15.89
C ASP A 43 -1.45 28.57 -15.88
N PRO A 44 -0.91 28.02 -16.98
CA PRO A 44 -0.37 26.66 -17.00
C PRO A 44 0.74 26.43 -15.99
N PHE A 45 0.85 25.21 -15.47
CA PHE A 45 2.10 24.72 -14.89
C PHE A 45 3.06 24.37 -16.04
N VAL A 46 4.24 24.98 -16.09
CA VAL A 46 5.15 24.88 -17.24
C VAL A 46 6.43 24.14 -16.87
N PHE A 47 6.59 22.93 -17.42
CA PHE A 47 7.83 22.17 -17.36
C PHE A 47 8.68 22.44 -18.62
N GLY A 48 9.92 22.88 -18.44
CA GLY A 48 10.85 23.06 -19.54
C GLY A 48 11.60 21.77 -19.85
N ILE A 49 11.63 21.39 -21.12
CA ILE A 49 12.32 20.19 -21.61
C ILE A 49 13.13 20.54 -22.87
N LEU A 50 14.22 19.81 -23.13
CA LEU A 50 14.91 19.97 -24.41
C LEU A 50 14.03 19.50 -25.57
N GLY A 51 13.98 20.33 -26.61
CA GLY A 51 13.26 20.09 -27.83
C GLY A 51 13.85 18.97 -28.67
N GLY A 52 13.03 18.43 -29.55
CA GLY A 52 13.32 17.26 -30.37
C GLY A 52 12.02 16.65 -30.89
N HIS A 53 12.15 15.56 -31.65
CA HIS A 53 10.99 14.78 -32.06
C HIS A 53 10.57 13.88 -30.90
N PHE A 54 9.34 14.06 -30.42
CA PHE A 54 8.72 13.20 -29.41
C PHE A 54 7.88 12.12 -30.10
N ASP A 55 8.07 10.86 -29.69
CA ASP A 55 7.19 9.76 -30.04
C ASP A 55 6.31 9.43 -28.84
N LEU A 56 4.98 9.54 -29.03
CA LEU A 56 4.02 9.40 -27.94
C LEU A 56 3.41 8.00 -27.86
N ASP A 57 3.89 7.05 -28.69
CA ASP A 57 3.44 5.67 -28.65
C ASP A 57 4.35 4.82 -27.73
N PRO A 58 3.88 4.35 -26.57
CA PRO A 58 4.69 3.57 -25.63
C PRO A 58 5.45 2.40 -26.28
N VAL A 59 4.85 1.73 -27.28
CA VAL A 59 5.46 0.56 -27.93
C VAL A 59 6.61 0.90 -28.88
N HIS A 60 6.69 2.16 -29.32
CA HIS A 60 7.67 2.62 -30.29
C HIS A 60 8.70 3.60 -29.68
N THR A 61 8.43 4.08 -28.47
CA THR A 61 9.30 4.98 -27.71
C THR A 61 10.42 4.24 -26.99
N TRP A 62 11.58 4.90 -26.89
CA TRP A 62 12.74 4.42 -26.11
C TRP A 62 13.45 5.52 -25.31
N ASP A 63 13.26 6.80 -25.67
CA ASP A 63 13.95 7.89 -25.00
C ASP A 63 13.19 8.41 -23.77
N THR A 64 13.95 8.85 -22.77
CA THR A 64 13.44 9.34 -21.49
C THR A 64 12.55 10.57 -21.63
N ASN A 65 12.82 11.46 -22.59
CA ASN A 65 12.03 12.68 -22.78
C ASN A 65 10.61 12.33 -23.26
N SER A 66 10.49 11.41 -24.22
CA SER A 66 9.21 10.90 -24.69
C SER A 66 8.46 10.15 -23.58
N PHE A 67 9.13 9.33 -22.78
CA PHE A 67 8.48 8.67 -21.63
C PHE A 67 7.99 9.66 -20.57
N CYS A 68 8.74 10.73 -20.30
CA CYS A 68 8.33 11.80 -19.38
C CYS A 68 6.97 12.39 -19.77
N VAL A 69 6.74 12.56 -21.08
CA VAL A 69 5.52 13.11 -21.66
C VAL A 69 4.39 12.06 -21.67
N ILE A 70 4.68 10.81 -22.04
CA ILE A 70 3.70 9.71 -22.10
C ILE A 70 3.11 9.38 -20.72
N LEU A 71 3.96 9.31 -19.69
CA LEU A 71 3.57 8.85 -18.34
C LEU A 71 2.61 9.80 -17.62
N GLN A 72 2.35 11.00 -18.16
CA GLN A 72 1.33 11.90 -17.63
C GLN A 72 -0.09 11.42 -17.99
N SER A 73 -0.24 10.71 -19.11
CA SER A 73 -1.52 10.22 -19.63
C SER A 73 -1.69 8.70 -19.52
N VAL A 74 -0.59 7.95 -19.49
CA VAL A 74 -0.61 6.49 -19.58
C VAL A 74 0.00 5.86 -18.34
N GLU A 75 -0.65 4.83 -17.82
CA GLU A 75 -0.22 4.08 -16.64
C GLU A 75 0.04 2.61 -16.97
N CYS A 76 0.91 1.97 -16.19
CA CYS A 76 1.26 0.55 -16.31
C CYS A 76 0.49 -0.29 -15.27
N LEU A 77 0.56 -1.62 -15.37
CA LEU A 77 -0.05 -2.49 -14.35
C LEU A 77 0.60 -2.32 -12.98
N PHE A 78 1.91 -2.14 -12.98
CA PHE A 78 2.72 -1.90 -11.80
C PHE A 78 3.46 -0.58 -11.91
N SER A 79 3.92 -0.07 -10.78
CA SER A 79 4.76 1.12 -10.68
C SER A 79 5.88 0.87 -9.67
N HIS A 80 6.61 1.92 -9.35
CA HIS A 80 7.74 1.89 -8.43
C HIS A 80 7.38 2.68 -7.18
N ASP A 81 7.71 2.12 -6.01
CA ASP A 81 7.61 2.83 -4.74
C ASP A 81 8.79 3.81 -4.61
N THR A 82 8.49 5.08 -4.90
CA THR A 82 9.45 6.19 -4.91
C THR A 82 9.87 6.63 -3.51
N SER A 83 9.16 6.19 -2.47
CA SER A 83 9.48 6.50 -1.06
C SER A 83 10.62 5.64 -0.52
N LYS A 84 10.94 4.52 -1.19
CA LYS A 84 11.97 3.56 -0.79
C LYS A 84 13.23 3.71 -1.63
N THR A 85 14.37 3.35 -1.03
CA THR A 85 15.65 3.20 -1.74
C THR A 85 16.34 1.94 -1.23
N PRO A 86 16.51 0.89 -2.05
CA PRO A 86 16.09 0.78 -3.46
C PRO A 86 14.57 0.85 -3.64
N MET A 87 14.09 1.32 -4.79
CA MET A 87 12.65 1.42 -5.07
C MET A 87 12.05 0.00 -5.11
N GLY A 88 10.90 -0.21 -4.46
CA GLY A 88 10.13 -1.44 -4.59
C GLY A 88 9.24 -1.42 -5.83
N ILE A 89 8.71 -2.56 -6.25
CA ILE A 89 7.59 -2.60 -7.19
C ILE A 89 6.29 -2.49 -6.37
N THR A 90 5.31 -1.73 -6.86
CA THR A 90 4.00 -1.57 -6.22
C THR A 90 2.87 -1.69 -7.27
N PRO A 91 1.70 -2.27 -6.93
CA PRO A 91 0.56 -2.32 -7.83
C PRO A 91 0.06 -0.92 -8.22
N LEU A 92 -0.14 -0.67 -9.53
CA LEU A 92 -0.73 0.58 -10.05
C LEU A 92 -2.14 0.32 -10.61
N LEU A 93 -2.28 -0.09 -11.87
CA LEU A 93 -3.58 -0.52 -12.41
C LEU A 93 -3.96 -1.94 -11.95
N ALA A 94 -2.97 -2.73 -11.51
CA ALA A 94 -3.21 -3.94 -10.74
C ALA A 94 -3.74 -3.58 -9.34
N ALA A 95 -4.69 -4.38 -8.83
CA ALA A 95 -5.24 -4.23 -7.48
C ALA A 95 -4.29 -4.77 -6.40
N SER A 96 -3.42 -5.72 -6.75
CA SER A 96 -2.45 -6.37 -5.87
C SER A 96 -1.25 -6.89 -6.67
N HIS A 97 -0.20 -7.35 -5.98
CA HIS A 97 0.78 -8.25 -6.62
C HIS A 97 0.05 -9.49 -7.16
N GLY A 98 0.56 -10.02 -8.27
CA GLY A 98 -0.03 -11.18 -8.93
C GLY A 98 0.37 -12.50 -8.27
N VAL A 99 -0.34 -13.56 -8.67
CA VAL A 99 -0.17 -14.91 -8.12
C VAL A 99 0.53 -15.81 -9.14
N TRP A 100 1.66 -16.38 -8.73
CA TRP A 100 2.38 -17.39 -9.50
C TRP A 100 1.73 -18.78 -9.36
N SER A 101 1.54 -19.44 -10.50
CA SER A 101 1.32 -20.89 -10.56
C SER A 101 2.50 -21.69 -9.97
N SER A 102 2.25 -22.93 -9.58
CA SER A 102 3.26 -23.81 -8.99
C SER A 102 4.44 -24.12 -9.91
N ASP A 103 4.24 -24.10 -11.23
CA ASP A 103 5.30 -24.32 -12.23
C ASP A 103 6.02 -23.03 -12.64
N LYS A 104 5.60 -21.87 -12.09
CA LYS A 104 6.16 -20.54 -12.36
C LYS A 104 6.07 -20.11 -13.82
N LEU A 105 5.21 -20.74 -14.61
CA LEU A 105 4.98 -20.39 -16.02
C LEU A 105 3.71 -19.56 -16.23
N THR A 106 2.92 -19.37 -15.19
CA THR A 106 1.69 -18.58 -15.24
C THR A 106 1.66 -17.57 -14.09
N TYR A 107 1.37 -16.32 -14.43
CA TYR A 107 1.21 -15.21 -13.50
C TYR A 107 -0.18 -14.57 -13.66
N THR A 108 -0.97 -14.52 -12.59
CA THR A 108 -2.34 -14.01 -12.63
C THR A 108 -2.45 -12.70 -11.88
N VAL A 109 -2.98 -11.66 -12.51
CA VAL A 109 -3.07 -10.31 -11.98
C VAL A 109 -4.53 -9.90 -11.90
N ASN A 110 -4.95 -9.42 -10.72
CA ASN A 110 -6.24 -8.78 -10.50
C ASN A 110 -6.12 -7.29 -10.82
N LEU A 111 -7.08 -6.75 -11.55
CA LEU A 111 -7.14 -5.34 -11.95
C LEU A 111 -8.01 -4.54 -10.98
N ARG A 112 -7.70 -3.25 -10.81
CA ARG A 112 -8.59 -2.32 -10.10
C ARG A 112 -9.91 -2.18 -10.83
N THR A 113 -11.00 -2.14 -10.07
CA THR A 113 -12.34 -1.87 -10.59
C THR A 113 -12.62 -0.37 -10.63
N GLY A 114 -13.47 0.09 -11.56
CA GLY A 114 -13.91 1.49 -11.62
C GLY A 114 -12.92 2.46 -12.29
N VAL A 115 -11.79 1.96 -12.81
CA VAL A 115 -10.83 2.76 -13.59
C VAL A 115 -11.38 3.03 -14.98
N ARG A 116 -11.29 4.28 -15.45
CA ARG A 116 -11.70 4.70 -16.79
C ARG A 116 -10.54 5.24 -17.60
N PHE A 117 -10.61 5.03 -18.90
CA PHE A 117 -9.79 5.74 -19.87
C PHE A 117 -10.32 7.16 -20.09
N HIS A 118 -9.46 8.03 -20.64
CA HIS A 118 -9.78 9.40 -21.04
C HIS A 118 -10.96 9.52 -22.02
N ASP A 119 -11.25 8.46 -22.78
CA ASP A 119 -12.41 8.39 -23.69
C ASP A 119 -13.72 7.93 -23.01
N GLY A 120 -13.69 7.69 -21.69
CA GLY A 120 -14.81 7.26 -20.86
C GLY A 120 -15.05 5.75 -20.83
N THR A 121 -14.32 4.96 -21.64
CA THR A 121 -14.39 3.49 -21.57
C THR A 121 -13.75 2.97 -20.29
N GLU A 122 -14.17 1.79 -19.83
CA GLU A 122 -13.67 1.18 -18.60
C GLU A 122 -12.40 0.35 -18.88
N LEU A 123 -11.46 0.37 -17.94
CA LEU A 123 -10.33 -0.56 -17.94
C LEU A 123 -10.79 -1.95 -17.53
N ASP A 124 -10.62 -2.92 -18.44
CA ASP A 124 -10.88 -4.33 -18.19
C ASP A 124 -9.69 -5.21 -18.64
N ALA A 125 -9.76 -6.50 -18.31
CA ALA A 125 -8.74 -7.47 -18.73
C ALA A 125 -8.63 -7.59 -20.26
N SER A 126 -9.69 -7.29 -21.02
CA SER A 126 -9.66 -7.29 -22.48
C SER A 126 -8.77 -6.16 -23.02
N ALA A 127 -8.81 -4.98 -22.40
CA ALA A 127 -7.96 -3.84 -22.74
C ALA A 127 -6.49 -4.11 -22.41
N VAL A 128 -6.22 -4.73 -21.26
CA VAL A 128 -4.86 -5.17 -20.92
C VAL A 128 -4.36 -6.19 -21.93
N LYS A 129 -5.15 -7.23 -22.22
CA LYS A 129 -4.83 -8.23 -23.25
C LYS A 129 -4.51 -7.57 -24.59
N TRP A 130 -5.33 -6.63 -25.04
CA TRP A 130 -5.14 -5.93 -26.30
C TRP A 130 -3.79 -5.21 -26.39
N ASN A 131 -3.36 -4.53 -25.31
CA ASN A 131 -2.05 -3.87 -25.26
C ASN A 131 -0.88 -4.87 -25.33
N PHE A 132 -0.96 -5.99 -24.61
CA PHE A 132 0.12 -6.99 -24.66
C PHE A 132 0.14 -7.78 -25.98
N ASP A 133 -1.02 -8.03 -26.60
CA ASP A 133 -1.07 -8.59 -27.96
C ASP A 133 -0.46 -7.61 -28.98
N ARG A 134 -0.67 -6.30 -28.78
CA ARG A 134 -0.05 -5.24 -29.58
C ARG A 134 1.47 -5.19 -29.41
N ILE A 135 1.99 -5.33 -28.18
CA ILE A 135 3.43 -5.45 -27.93
C ILE A 135 4.00 -6.66 -28.68
N ALA A 136 3.36 -7.83 -28.56
CA ALA A 136 3.79 -9.04 -29.26
C ALA A 136 3.79 -8.87 -30.80
N TYR A 137 2.83 -8.10 -31.34
CA TYR A 137 2.79 -7.72 -32.76
C TYR A 137 4.00 -6.86 -33.16
N PHE A 138 4.32 -5.80 -32.41
CA PHE A 138 5.47 -4.92 -32.71
C PHE A 138 6.83 -5.56 -32.43
N MET A 139 6.87 -6.62 -31.62
CA MET A 139 8.01 -7.53 -31.52
C MET A 139 8.05 -8.56 -32.66
N ASN A 140 7.15 -8.52 -33.64
CA ASN A 140 7.07 -9.49 -34.74
C ASN A 140 7.06 -10.96 -34.26
N VAL A 141 6.41 -11.24 -33.13
CA VAL A 141 6.24 -12.61 -32.60
C VAL A 141 5.26 -13.40 -33.47
N THR A 142 4.26 -12.73 -34.02
CA THR A 142 3.18 -13.34 -34.82
C THR A 142 3.61 -13.69 -36.26
N GLY A 143 4.76 -13.18 -36.72
CA GLY A 143 5.23 -13.30 -38.11
C GLY A 143 4.54 -12.35 -39.09
N GLU A 144 3.64 -11.51 -38.60
CA GLU A 144 3.02 -10.40 -39.32
C GLU A 144 3.83 -9.14 -38.98
N ILE A 145 4.78 -8.78 -39.85
CA ILE A 145 5.50 -7.50 -39.69
C ILE A 145 4.52 -6.38 -39.98
N SER A 146 4.57 -5.31 -39.19
CA SER A 146 3.84 -4.07 -39.47
C SER A 146 3.99 -3.67 -40.94
N ASP A 147 2.89 -3.25 -41.58
CA ASP A 147 2.94 -2.73 -42.96
C ASP A 147 3.91 -1.51 -43.08
N SER A 148 4.28 -0.90 -41.94
CA SER A 148 5.26 0.16 -41.79
C SER A 148 6.72 -0.31 -41.63
N GLY A 149 6.97 -1.59 -41.38
CA GLY A 149 8.30 -2.16 -41.12
C GLY A 149 8.92 -1.76 -39.77
N ARG A 150 8.13 -1.19 -38.87
CA ARG A 150 8.54 -0.72 -37.54
C ARG A 150 8.44 -1.85 -36.51
N ILE A 151 9.44 -1.96 -35.64
CA ILE A 151 9.59 -2.93 -34.56
C ILE A 151 9.76 -2.14 -33.26
N ALA A 152 9.25 -2.67 -32.14
CA ALA A 152 9.51 -2.07 -30.82
C ALA A 152 11.02 -1.99 -30.58
N PRO A 153 11.60 -0.79 -30.34
CA PRO A 153 13.05 -0.62 -30.23
C PRO A 153 13.66 -1.39 -29.04
N TRP A 154 12.80 -1.78 -28.11
CA TRP A 154 13.12 -2.47 -26.88
C TRP A 154 12.73 -3.95 -26.87
N GLU A 155 12.45 -4.53 -28.04
CA GLU A 155 11.96 -5.91 -28.14
C GLU A 155 12.84 -6.93 -27.43
N ASP A 156 14.15 -6.71 -27.38
CA ASP A 156 15.11 -7.65 -26.79
C ASP A 156 14.96 -7.77 -25.26
N LEU A 157 14.49 -6.70 -24.58
CA LEU A 157 14.13 -6.72 -23.15
C LEU A 157 12.97 -7.68 -22.85
N PHE A 158 12.18 -8.04 -23.86
CA PHE A 158 11.03 -8.94 -23.75
C PHE A 158 11.30 -10.31 -24.38
N ARG A 159 12.57 -10.65 -24.67
CA ARG A 159 12.97 -11.93 -25.28
C ARG A 159 13.87 -12.77 -24.37
N LEU A 160 13.75 -14.07 -24.56
CA LEU A 160 14.71 -15.07 -24.09
C LEU A 160 15.89 -15.16 -25.06
N ASP A 161 17.00 -15.75 -24.61
CA ASP A 161 18.23 -15.92 -25.41
C ASP A 161 18.02 -16.59 -26.78
N ASP A 162 17.04 -17.49 -26.88
CA ASP A 162 16.73 -18.21 -28.10
C ASP A 162 15.81 -17.42 -29.06
N GLY A 163 15.46 -16.19 -28.68
CA GLY A 163 14.63 -15.26 -29.42
C GLY A 163 13.12 -15.42 -29.20
N ARG A 164 12.65 -16.40 -28.41
CA ARG A 164 11.24 -16.48 -28.03
C ARG A 164 10.86 -15.30 -27.12
N PRO A 165 9.60 -14.81 -27.14
CA PRO A 165 9.17 -13.80 -26.19
C PRO A 165 9.13 -14.37 -24.77
N ILE A 166 9.36 -13.57 -23.74
CA ILE A 166 9.21 -13.97 -22.33
C ILE A 166 7.74 -14.31 -22.06
N ILE A 167 6.85 -13.37 -22.37
CA ILE A 167 5.39 -13.56 -22.31
C ILE A 167 4.96 -14.29 -23.60
N ASN A 168 4.56 -15.56 -23.47
CA ASN A 168 4.06 -16.36 -24.56
C ASN A 168 2.70 -15.85 -25.07
N ARG A 169 1.78 -15.57 -24.13
CA ARG A 169 0.46 -15.02 -24.41
C ARG A 169 -0.19 -14.46 -23.15
N THR A 170 -1.25 -13.66 -23.34
CA THR A 170 -2.15 -13.19 -22.30
C THR A 170 -3.55 -13.80 -22.45
N GLU A 171 -4.17 -14.17 -21.33
CA GLU A 171 -5.49 -14.80 -21.26
C GLU A 171 -6.42 -13.98 -20.36
N VAL A 172 -7.58 -13.57 -20.86
CA VAL A 172 -8.65 -12.98 -20.05
C VAL A 172 -9.34 -14.10 -19.28
N VAL A 173 -9.28 -14.06 -17.95
CA VAL A 173 -9.98 -15.04 -17.10
C VAL A 173 -11.41 -14.57 -16.82
N ASN A 174 -11.54 -13.31 -16.43
CA ASN A 174 -12.80 -12.57 -16.30
C ASN A 174 -12.54 -11.06 -16.52
N SER A 175 -13.54 -10.20 -16.35
CA SER A 175 -13.43 -8.76 -16.64
C SER A 175 -12.31 -8.03 -15.90
N TYR A 176 -11.90 -8.48 -14.71
CA TYR A 176 -10.86 -7.83 -13.90
C TYR A 176 -9.71 -8.77 -13.54
N GLU A 177 -9.55 -9.89 -14.25
CA GLU A 177 -8.48 -10.85 -14.02
C GLU A 177 -7.81 -11.24 -15.33
N ILE A 178 -6.52 -10.93 -15.44
CA ILE A 178 -5.68 -11.22 -16.59
C ILE A 178 -4.57 -12.20 -16.20
N ARG A 179 -4.26 -13.12 -17.09
CA ARG A 179 -3.20 -14.11 -16.89
C ARG A 179 -2.12 -13.96 -17.95
N PHE A 180 -0.87 -13.85 -17.51
CA PHE A 180 0.34 -13.91 -18.32
C PHE A 180 0.88 -15.33 -18.31
N VAL A 181 1.00 -15.94 -19.47
CA VAL A 181 1.63 -17.25 -19.64
C VAL A 181 3.02 -17.05 -20.23
N LEU A 182 4.04 -17.58 -19.58
CA LEU A 182 5.44 -17.40 -19.92
C LEU A 182 5.99 -18.61 -20.67
N ASN A 183 7.07 -18.39 -21.45
CA ASN A 183 7.81 -19.49 -22.08
C ASN A 183 8.77 -20.18 -21.10
N GLU A 184 9.31 -19.44 -20.13
CA GLU A 184 10.22 -19.89 -19.06
C GLU A 184 9.93 -19.08 -17.78
N PRO A 185 10.26 -19.58 -16.57
CA PRO A 185 10.18 -18.79 -15.35
C PRO A 185 10.99 -17.51 -15.48
N PHE A 186 10.46 -16.40 -14.97
CA PHE A 186 11.09 -15.09 -15.13
C PHE A 186 10.82 -14.20 -13.91
N SER A 187 11.79 -14.10 -13.01
CA SER A 187 11.69 -13.35 -11.75
C SER A 187 11.38 -11.86 -11.95
N ALA A 188 11.92 -11.25 -13.00
CA ALA A 188 11.78 -9.81 -13.24
C ALA A 188 10.47 -9.41 -13.93
N LEU A 189 9.44 -10.28 -13.92
CA LEU A 189 8.20 -10.05 -14.67
C LEU A 189 7.49 -8.78 -14.21
N GLU A 190 7.32 -8.54 -12.92
CA GLU A 190 6.64 -7.32 -12.46
C GLU A 190 7.41 -6.04 -12.83
N SER A 191 8.74 -6.07 -12.77
CA SER A 191 9.57 -4.95 -13.23
C SER A 191 9.42 -4.71 -14.74
N LEU A 192 9.20 -5.75 -15.55
CA LEU A 192 8.81 -5.59 -16.97
C LEU A 192 7.41 -5.00 -17.12
N LEU A 193 6.46 -5.42 -16.29
CA LEU A 193 5.08 -4.90 -16.31
C LEU A 193 4.94 -3.49 -15.71
N ALA A 194 6.02 -2.95 -15.13
CA ALA A 194 6.18 -1.56 -14.71
C ALA A 194 6.98 -0.72 -15.73
N PHE A 195 7.47 -1.33 -16.81
CA PHE A 195 8.23 -0.62 -17.86
C PHE A 195 7.28 0.29 -18.66
N PRO A 196 7.60 1.57 -18.88
CA PRO A 196 6.72 2.53 -19.59
C PRO A 196 6.26 2.08 -20.97
N GLY A 197 7.06 1.25 -21.67
CA GLY A 197 6.65 0.67 -22.95
C GLY A 197 5.45 -0.28 -22.85
N THR A 198 5.08 -0.72 -21.64
CA THR A 198 3.91 -1.55 -21.34
C THR A 198 2.67 -0.76 -20.91
N GLY A 199 2.73 0.58 -21.01
CA GLY A 199 1.61 1.46 -20.67
C GLY A 199 0.30 1.07 -21.36
N ILE A 200 -0.80 1.11 -20.60
CA ILE A 200 -2.11 0.63 -21.04
C ILE A 200 -2.86 1.76 -21.76
N LEU A 201 -3.05 1.58 -23.06
CA LEU A 201 -3.85 2.45 -23.91
C LEU A 201 -5.27 1.93 -24.09
N SER A 202 -6.21 2.83 -24.34
CA SER A 202 -7.58 2.47 -24.69
C SER A 202 -7.64 1.71 -26.03
N PRO A 203 -8.27 0.52 -26.10
CA PRO A 203 -8.49 -0.14 -27.38
C PRO A 203 -9.42 0.62 -28.33
N SER A 204 -10.25 1.55 -27.84
CA SER A 204 -11.15 2.34 -28.69
C SER A 204 -10.46 3.48 -29.42
N SER A 205 -9.31 3.96 -28.95
CA SER A 205 -8.53 5.01 -29.62
C SER A 205 -7.77 4.48 -30.84
N THR A 206 -7.78 3.16 -31.08
CA THR A 206 -7.09 2.55 -32.21
C THR A 206 -7.99 1.53 -32.93
N PRO A 207 -7.97 1.46 -34.28
CA PRO A 207 -8.75 0.44 -34.97
C PRO A 207 -8.23 -0.97 -34.62
N PHE A 208 -9.08 -1.78 -33.99
CA PHE A 208 -8.79 -3.17 -33.56
C PHE A 208 -8.20 -4.07 -34.65
N SER A 209 -8.38 -3.72 -35.93
CA SER A 209 -8.00 -4.53 -37.09
C SER A 209 -6.58 -4.31 -37.61
N THR A 210 -5.80 -3.36 -37.09
CA THR A 210 -4.55 -2.95 -37.77
C THR A 210 -3.33 -2.73 -36.88
N TYR A 211 -3.40 -2.88 -35.53
CA TYR A 211 -2.30 -2.60 -34.59
C TYR A 211 -1.38 -1.47 -35.09
N ILE A 212 -1.95 -0.27 -35.29
CA ILE A 212 -1.21 0.85 -35.90
C ILE A 212 -0.33 1.53 -34.86
N VAL A 213 0.74 2.17 -35.33
CA VAL A 213 1.45 3.18 -34.53
C VAL A 213 0.46 4.30 -34.28
N ILE A 214 0.23 4.63 -33.01
CA ILE A 214 -0.76 5.67 -32.68
C ILE A 214 -0.24 7.03 -33.14
N SER A 215 -1.13 7.86 -33.68
CA SER A 215 -0.74 9.23 -34.00
C SER A 215 -0.58 10.02 -32.70
N THR A 216 0.14 11.14 -32.74
CA THR A 216 0.23 12.04 -31.59
C THR A 216 -1.13 12.57 -31.14
N ALA A 217 -2.22 12.40 -31.92
CA ALA A 217 -3.57 12.84 -31.55
C ALA A 217 -4.38 11.79 -30.75
N ASP A 218 -3.85 10.57 -30.53
CA ASP A 218 -4.62 9.42 -30.00
C ASP A 218 -4.07 8.86 -28.67
N LEU A 219 -3.34 9.68 -27.89
CA LEU A 219 -2.83 9.29 -26.57
C LEU A 219 -3.96 9.25 -25.55
N VAL A 220 -4.65 8.11 -25.47
CA VAL A 220 -5.80 7.86 -24.57
C VAL A 220 -5.40 6.78 -23.57
N GLY A 221 -5.11 7.18 -22.34
CA GLY A 221 -4.72 6.30 -21.24
C GLY A 221 -5.66 6.45 -20.04
N THR A 222 -5.19 6.07 -18.85
CA THR A 222 -5.93 6.15 -17.59
C THR A 222 -5.36 7.19 -16.62
N GLY A 223 -4.27 7.86 -17.02
CA GLY A 223 -3.50 8.76 -16.16
C GLY A 223 -4.22 10.07 -15.82
N PRO A 224 -3.66 10.88 -14.93
CA PRO A 224 -4.31 12.09 -14.38
C PRO A 224 -4.41 13.25 -15.37
N PHE A 225 -3.72 13.19 -16.51
CA PHE A 225 -3.72 14.24 -17.52
C PHE A 225 -4.19 13.72 -18.88
N ASP A 226 -5.24 14.34 -19.40
CA ASP A 226 -5.75 14.13 -20.74
C ASP A 226 -4.93 14.95 -21.75
N TYR A 227 -4.36 14.28 -22.75
CA TYR A 227 -3.58 14.93 -23.79
C TYR A 227 -4.42 15.88 -24.65
N ILE A 228 -3.88 17.05 -25.01
CA ILE A 228 -4.54 18.06 -25.85
C ILE A 228 -3.90 18.13 -27.24
N ASN A 229 -2.63 18.55 -27.30
CA ASN A 229 -1.91 18.73 -28.56
C ASN A 229 -0.39 18.71 -28.37
N TYR A 230 0.31 18.53 -29.49
CA TYR A 230 1.75 18.66 -29.61
C TYR A 230 2.04 19.57 -30.80
N GLU A 231 2.55 20.76 -30.51
CA GLU A 231 3.11 21.68 -31.50
C GLU A 231 4.60 21.41 -31.63
N GLN A 232 4.98 20.80 -32.77
CA GLN A 232 6.33 20.35 -33.01
C GLN A 232 7.37 21.45 -32.74
N ASP A 233 8.42 21.09 -32.00
CA ASP A 233 9.52 21.96 -31.58
C ASP A 233 9.12 23.15 -30.68
N LEU A 234 7.86 23.23 -30.23
CA LEU A 234 7.35 24.33 -29.40
C LEU A 234 6.82 23.87 -28.04
N GLU A 235 5.74 23.08 -28.02
CA GLU A 235 5.05 22.74 -26.78
C GLU A 235 4.17 21.49 -26.87
N ILE A 236 3.92 20.86 -25.71
CA ILE A 236 2.96 19.78 -25.53
C ILE A 236 2.01 20.16 -24.39
N ASN A 237 0.71 20.05 -24.61
CA ASN A 237 -0.30 20.50 -23.64
C ASN A 237 -1.22 19.37 -23.19
N TYR A 238 -1.64 19.45 -21.93
CA TYR A 238 -2.58 18.53 -21.27
C TYR A 238 -3.61 19.29 -20.44
N HIS A 239 -4.80 18.70 -20.28
CA HIS A 239 -5.74 19.12 -19.24
C HIS A 239 -5.81 18.08 -18.13
N GLN A 240 -6.24 18.50 -16.95
CA GLN A 240 -6.60 17.57 -15.90
C GLN A 240 -7.74 16.63 -16.35
N PHE A 241 -7.55 15.33 -16.12
CA PHE A 241 -8.61 14.34 -16.23
C PHE A 241 -9.40 14.30 -14.91
N THR A 242 -10.63 14.82 -14.90
CA THR A 242 -11.42 14.98 -13.66
C THR A 242 -12.02 13.69 -13.12
N ASP A 243 -12.14 12.68 -13.99
CA ASP A 243 -12.64 11.34 -13.67
C ASP A 243 -11.47 10.37 -13.38
N TYR A 244 -10.28 10.92 -13.09
CA TYR A 244 -9.12 10.12 -12.72
C TYR A 244 -9.42 9.26 -11.49
N TRP A 245 -9.04 7.98 -11.57
CA TRP A 245 -9.37 6.98 -10.55
C TRP A 245 -8.56 7.15 -9.26
N GLY A 246 -7.42 7.82 -9.33
CA GLY A 246 -6.61 8.21 -8.17
C GLY A 246 -7.00 9.60 -7.65
N HIS A 247 -6.08 10.23 -6.92
CA HIS A 247 -6.30 11.61 -6.47
C HIS A 247 -6.25 12.58 -7.65
N ASN A 248 -7.28 13.42 -7.76
CA ASN A 248 -7.32 14.49 -8.75
C ASN A 248 -6.12 15.44 -8.57
N THR A 249 -5.35 15.61 -9.64
CA THR A 249 -4.23 16.56 -9.69
C THR A 249 -4.72 17.99 -9.41
N ARG A 250 -3.85 18.82 -8.85
CA ARG A 250 -4.14 20.25 -8.63
C ARG A 250 -3.69 21.12 -9.80
N ILE A 251 -3.13 20.52 -10.84
CA ILE A 251 -2.73 21.19 -12.07
C ILE A 251 -3.84 21.02 -13.09
N SER A 252 -4.60 22.09 -13.34
CA SER A 252 -5.68 22.11 -14.33
C SER A 252 -5.16 22.10 -15.78
N HIS A 253 -3.99 22.72 -16.02
CA HIS A 253 -3.30 22.76 -17.31
C HIS A 253 -1.80 22.51 -17.12
N LEU A 254 -1.32 21.38 -17.64
CA LEU A 254 0.10 21.04 -17.68
C LEU A 254 0.66 21.31 -19.08
N LYS A 255 1.78 22.03 -19.14
CA LYS A 255 2.49 22.37 -20.38
C LYS A 255 3.95 21.94 -20.33
N PHE A 256 4.39 21.22 -21.35
CA PHE A 256 5.81 21.03 -21.64
C PHE A 256 6.25 22.08 -22.66
N SER A 257 7.25 22.91 -22.33
CA SER A 257 7.83 23.91 -23.23
C SER A 257 9.18 23.42 -23.74
N LEU A 258 9.33 23.35 -25.06
CA LEU A 258 10.51 22.76 -25.72
C LEU A 258 11.58 23.82 -26.01
N TYR A 259 12.84 23.52 -25.68
CA TYR A 259 13.99 24.43 -25.87
C TYR A 259 15.09 23.83 -26.74
N GLY A 260 15.68 24.64 -27.62
CA GLY A 260 16.69 24.16 -28.58
C GLY A 260 18.05 23.79 -27.96
N ASP A 261 18.39 24.31 -26.79
CA ASP A 261 19.61 23.98 -26.07
C ASP A 261 19.47 24.19 -24.54
N SER A 262 20.36 23.52 -23.78
CA SER A 262 20.31 23.50 -22.32
C SER A 262 20.59 24.86 -21.67
N SER A 263 21.34 25.75 -22.32
CA SER A 263 21.58 27.09 -21.78
C SER A 263 20.30 27.93 -21.84
N GLN A 264 19.58 27.91 -22.96
CA GLN A 264 18.28 28.58 -23.09
C GLN A 264 17.27 28.05 -22.07
N LEU A 265 17.23 26.72 -21.87
CA LEU A 265 16.36 26.07 -20.90
C LEU A 265 16.65 26.54 -19.45
N ASN A 266 17.92 26.56 -19.05
CA ASN A 266 18.32 26.96 -17.69
C ASN A 266 18.09 28.47 -17.46
N GLU A 267 18.34 29.32 -18.46
CA GLU A 267 18.03 30.76 -18.42
C GLU A 267 16.53 31.04 -18.32
N ALA A 268 15.68 30.27 -19.01
CA ALA A 268 14.23 30.43 -18.94
C ALA A 268 13.70 30.22 -17.52
N LEU A 269 14.23 29.24 -16.77
CA LEU A 269 13.89 29.04 -15.37
C LEU A 269 14.36 30.20 -14.50
N LEU A 270 15.61 30.66 -14.67
CA LEU A 270 16.15 31.81 -13.92
C LEU A 270 15.35 33.10 -14.17
N ASN A 271 14.84 33.29 -15.39
CA ASN A 271 14.00 34.43 -15.77
C ASN A 271 12.54 34.28 -15.32
N GLY A 272 12.17 33.12 -14.74
CA GLY A 272 10.82 32.81 -14.26
C GLY A 272 9.80 32.47 -15.36
N GLU A 273 10.26 32.24 -16.60
CA GLU A 273 9.42 31.93 -17.77
C GLU A 273 8.80 30.53 -17.70
N ILE A 274 9.45 29.61 -16.99
CA ILE A 274 9.01 28.24 -16.74
C ILE A 274 9.09 27.93 -15.25
N ASP A 275 8.41 26.88 -14.81
CA ASP A 275 8.32 26.53 -13.39
C ASP A 275 9.39 25.52 -12.95
N MET A 276 9.81 24.62 -13.85
CA MET A 276 10.71 23.51 -13.52
C MET A 276 11.51 23.00 -14.72
N ILE A 277 12.71 22.47 -14.46
CA ILE A 277 13.56 21.71 -15.40
C ILE A 277 14.20 20.49 -14.71
N ASP A 278 14.55 19.46 -15.49
CA ASP A 278 15.27 18.25 -15.06
C ASP A 278 16.71 18.15 -15.61
N GLN A 279 17.09 19.04 -16.51
CA GLN A 279 18.40 19.09 -17.15
C GLN A 279 19.19 20.31 -16.69
N VAL A 280 19.51 20.32 -15.40
CA VAL A 280 20.29 21.38 -14.75
C VAL A 280 21.74 21.33 -15.21
N LEU A 281 22.23 22.39 -15.82
CA LEU A 281 23.63 22.48 -16.23
C LEU A 281 24.54 22.81 -15.02
N ASN A 282 25.69 22.13 -14.92
CA ASN A 282 26.66 22.34 -13.83
C ASN A 282 27.09 23.81 -13.67
N THR A 283 27.18 24.57 -14.76
CA THR A 283 27.55 26.00 -14.74
C THR A 283 26.51 26.88 -14.05
N TYR A 284 25.28 26.41 -13.89
CA TYR A 284 24.15 27.11 -13.28
C TYR A 284 23.93 26.74 -11.81
N PHE A 285 24.62 25.72 -11.26
CA PHE A 285 24.42 25.26 -9.87
C PHE A 285 24.56 26.39 -8.85
N ALA A 286 25.63 27.17 -8.93
CA ALA A 286 25.84 28.29 -8.00
C ALA A 286 24.75 29.37 -8.12
N GLN A 287 24.23 29.59 -9.33
CA GLN A 287 23.14 30.55 -9.53
C GLN A 287 21.85 30.05 -8.89
N TYR A 288 21.53 28.76 -9.02
CA TYR A 288 20.35 28.17 -8.38
C TYR A 288 20.47 28.09 -6.85
N GLU A 289 21.64 27.71 -6.31
CA GLU A 289 21.87 27.68 -4.85
C GLU A 289 21.76 29.07 -4.20
N GLU A 290 22.09 30.14 -4.93
CA GLU A 290 21.97 31.53 -4.46
C GLU A 290 20.60 32.17 -4.74
N HIS A 291 19.76 31.54 -5.57
CA HIS A 291 18.49 32.14 -6.00
C HIS A 291 17.39 31.96 -4.92
N PRO A 292 16.72 33.03 -4.46
CA PRO A 292 15.78 32.95 -3.33
C PRO A 292 14.49 32.18 -3.65
N ASP A 293 14.09 32.16 -4.92
CA ASP A 293 12.81 31.61 -5.36
C ASP A 293 12.95 30.31 -6.17
N ILE A 294 14.14 29.72 -6.24
CA ILE A 294 14.38 28.43 -6.91
C ILE A 294 14.93 27.42 -5.92
N SER A 295 14.36 26.23 -5.93
CA SER A 295 14.85 25.07 -5.20
C SER A 295 15.63 24.16 -6.15
N LEU A 296 16.84 23.79 -5.74
CA LEU A 296 17.68 22.81 -6.43
C LEU A 296 17.67 21.50 -5.63
N VAL A 297 17.06 20.46 -6.17
CA VAL A 297 16.98 19.14 -5.56
C VAL A 297 17.96 18.20 -6.24
N LYS A 298 18.68 17.42 -5.43
CA LYS A 298 19.70 16.45 -5.84
C LYS A 298 19.24 15.05 -5.49
N TYR A 299 19.29 14.12 -6.44
CA TYR A 299 18.92 12.71 -6.20
C TYR A 299 19.91 11.74 -6.87
N LYS A 300 19.97 10.52 -6.32
CA LYS A 300 20.87 9.46 -6.81
C LYS A 300 20.28 8.86 -8.08
N SER A 301 21.00 8.94 -9.19
CA SER A 301 20.61 8.33 -10.47
C SER A 301 20.87 6.83 -10.48
N TYR A 302 20.19 6.07 -11.33
CA TYR A 302 20.55 4.67 -11.62
C TYR A 302 21.76 4.54 -12.54
N ILE A 303 22.22 5.65 -13.11
CA ILE A 303 23.29 5.68 -14.09
C ILE A 303 24.65 5.45 -13.43
N ILE A 304 25.35 4.42 -13.89
CA ILE A 304 26.74 4.12 -13.52
C ILE A 304 27.66 4.64 -14.63
N ARG A 305 28.73 5.35 -14.26
CA ARG A 305 29.83 5.75 -15.14
C ARG A 305 31.03 4.83 -14.90
N GLN A 306 31.57 4.28 -15.98
CA GLN A 306 32.65 3.29 -15.92
C GLN A 306 33.58 3.36 -17.14
N ILE A 307 34.78 2.81 -17.01
CA ILE A 307 35.65 2.54 -18.16
C ILE A 307 35.57 1.06 -18.48
N THR A 308 35.21 0.76 -19.71
CA THR A 308 35.16 -0.60 -20.24
C THR A 308 36.55 -1.12 -20.53
N LEU A 309 36.86 -2.35 -20.12
CA LEU A 309 38.08 -3.07 -20.46
C LEU A 309 37.75 -4.20 -21.44
N ASN A 310 38.38 -4.20 -22.62
CA ASN A 310 38.09 -5.22 -23.63
C ASN A 310 38.69 -6.59 -23.26
N ASN A 311 37.85 -7.54 -22.86
CA ASN A 311 38.25 -8.87 -22.37
C ASN A 311 38.98 -9.73 -23.40
N LYS A 312 38.79 -9.49 -24.71
CA LYS A 312 39.52 -10.20 -25.78
C LYS A 312 40.95 -9.70 -25.95
N ARG A 313 41.24 -8.48 -25.48
CA ARG A 313 42.53 -7.80 -25.68
C ARG A 313 43.32 -7.67 -24.39
N ILE A 314 42.63 -7.57 -23.26
CA ILE A 314 43.19 -7.40 -21.93
C ILE A 314 42.77 -8.60 -21.09
N ASN A 315 43.71 -9.46 -20.71
CA ASN A 315 43.44 -10.63 -19.87
C ASN A 315 43.13 -10.23 -18.41
N SER A 316 42.56 -11.16 -17.63
CA SER A 316 42.12 -10.89 -16.25
C SER A 316 43.24 -10.41 -15.32
N THR A 317 44.47 -10.89 -15.49
CA THR A 317 45.63 -10.40 -14.72
C THR A 317 45.86 -8.91 -14.93
N TRP A 318 45.88 -8.47 -16.19
CA TRP A 318 46.03 -7.05 -16.52
C TRP A 318 44.85 -6.23 -16.03
N ARG A 319 43.61 -6.71 -16.22
CA ARG A 319 42.41 -5.98 -15.75
C ARG A 319 42.44 -5.76 -14.23
N ARG A 320 42.72 -6.80 -13.45
CA ARG A 320 42.91 -6.71 -11.99
C ARG A 320 44.00 -5.74 -11.59
N SER A 321 45.17 -5.82 -12.23
CA SER A 321 46.28 -4.90 -11.98
C SER A 321 45.89 -3.45 -12.31
N ILE A 322 45.25 -3.22 -13.45
CA ILE A 322 44.79 -1.90 -13.88
C ILE A 322 43.83 -1.32 -12.82
N SER A 323 42.84 -2.07 -12.34
CA SER A 323 41.86 -1.57 -11.35
C SER A 323 42.50 -1.07 -10.04
N TYR A 324 43.59 -1.69 -9.55
CA TYR A 324 44.33 -1.19 -8.37
C TYR A 324 45.29 -0.05 -8.70
N SER A 325 45.55 0.24 -9.98
CA SER A 325 46.41 1.35 -10.39
C SER A 325 45.67 2.69 -10.53
N VAL A 326 44.35 2.69 -10.51
CA VAL A 326 43.53 3.90 -10.72
C VAL A 326 43.38 4.71 -9.44
N ASN A 327 43.65 6.01 -9.52
CA ASN A 327 43.43 6.97 -8.46
C ASN A 327 41.99 7.49 -8.48
N TYR A 328 41.07 6.69 -7.93
CA TYR A 328 39.64 7.02 -7.92
C TYR A 328 39.34 8.34 -7.19
N ASP A 329 40.09 8.69 -6.15
CA ASP A 329 39.84 9.91 -5.37
C ASP A 329 40.17 11.18 -6.17
N GLU A 330 41.20 11.11 -7.02
CA GLU A 330 41.53 12.19 -7.97
C GLU A 330 40.43 12.37 -9.03
N ILE A 331 39.87 11.26 -9.54
CA ILE A 331 38.71 11.29 -10.45
C ILE A 331 37.49 11.90 -9.75
N MET A 332 37.21 11.51 -8.50
CA MET A 332 36.09 12.05 -7.73
C MET A 332 36.23 13.54 -7.43
N ASN A 333 37.45 14.04 -7.20
CA ASN A 333 37.68 15.48 -6.95
C ASN A 333 37.33 16.36 -8.17
N ILE A 334 37.46 15.84 -9.39
CA ILE A 334 37.07 16.54 -10.62
C ILE A 334 35.55 16.59 -10.77
N GLN A 335 34.81 15.76 -10.04
CA GLN A 335 33.39 15.46 -10.23
C GLN A 335 32.57 15.63 -8.95
N SER A 336 33.09 16.36 -7.97
CA SER A 336 32.60 16.37 -6.57
C SER A 336 31.13 16.75 -6.40
N MET A 337 30.51 17.37 -7.41
CA MET A 337 29.09 17.69 -7.41
C MET A 337 28.22 16.65 -8.16
N ILE A 338 28.77 15.81 -9.05
CA ILE A 338 27.97 15.09 -10.04
C ILE A 338 28.00 13.55 -9.92
N GLY A 339 28.66 13.00 -8.90
CA GLY A 339 28.55 11.57 -8.64
C GLY A 339 29.01 11.09 -7.26
N ILE A 340 28.73 9.80 -7.01
CA ILE A 340 29.14 9.04 -5.83
C ILE A 340 30.11 7.95 -6.28
N LYS A 341 31.26 7.83 -5.62
CA LYS A 341 32.24 6.78 -5.91
C LYS A 341 31.59 5.39 -5.82
N MET A 342 31.79 4.56 -6.84
CA MET A 342 31.27 3.19 -6.82
C MET A 342 32.03 2.32 -5.81
N ASN A 343 31.28 1.51 -5.08
CA ASN A 343 31.76 0.42 -4.20
C ASN A 343 31.06 -0.92 -4.50
N SER A 344 30.28 -0.96 -5.58
CA SER A 344 29.54 -2.11 -6.09
C SER A 344 29.46 -2.02 -7.63
N PRO A 345 29.30 -3.12 -8.37
CA PRO A 345 28.92 -3.07 -9.78
C PRO A 345 27.47 -2.59 -10.01
N PHE A 346 26.64 -2.59 -8.96
CA PHE A 346 25.27 -2.12 -8.98
C PHE A 346 25.19 -0.75 -8.29
N ALA A 347 24.40 0.17 -8.83
CA ALA A 347 24.22 1.48 -8.21
C ALA A 347 23.53 1.34 -6.84
N ASN A 348 23.75 2.29 -5.94
CA ASN A 348 23.24 2.24 -4.57
C ASN A 348 21.71 2.25 -4.48
N THR A 349 21.05 2.67 -5.55
CA THR A 349 19.59 2.71 -5.68
C THR A 349 19.01 1.41 -6.25
N MET A 350 19.84 0.47 -6.70
CA MET A 350 19.39 -0.79 -7.30
C MET A 350 19.08 -1.85 -6.24
N GLN A 351 18.09 -2.70 -6.52
CA GLN A 351 17.87 -3.91 -5.75
C GLN A 351 19.12 -4.80 -5.74
N TYR A 352 19.32 -5.48 -4.61
CA TYR A 352 20.46 -6.37 -4.35
C TYR A 352 21.84 -5.69 -4.39
N HIS A 353 21.93 -4.37 -4.26
CA HIS A 353 23.20 -3.65 -4.14
C HIS A 353 24.03 -4.18 -2.96
N ASN A 354 25.27 -4.57 -3.23
CA ASN A 354 26.21 -5.05 -2.23
C ASN A 354 27.42 -4.11 -2.07
N ASP A 355 27.48 -3.41 -0.94
CA ASP A 355 28.55 -2.46 -0.59
C ASP A 355 29.68 -3.06 0.26
N THR A 356 29.63 -4.37 0.55
CA THR A 356 30.61 -5.07 1.38
C THR A 356 31.77 -5.68 0.59
N LEU A 357 31.77 -5.50 -0.73
CA LEU A 357 32.75 -6.08 -1.66
C LEU A 357 34.14 -5.47 -1.48
N ASP A 358 35.20 -6.26 -1.74
CA ASP A 358 36.59 -5.78 -1.75
C ASP A 358 36.89 -4.99 -3.03
N PHE A 359 36.36 -3.78 -3.11
CA PHE A 359 36.52 -2.92 -4.28
C PHE A 359 37.97 -2.44 -4.43
N PRO A 360 38.53 -2.42 -5.66
CA PRO A 360 39.87 -1.92 -5.91
C PRO A 360 40.03 -0.47 -5.44
N ILE A 361 40.94 -0.25 -4.50
CA ILE A 361 41.43 1.08 -4.11
C ILE A 361 42.79 1.35 -4.74
N PHE A 362 43.17 2.62 -4.88
CA PHE A 362 44.47 2.99 -5.42
C PHE A 362 45.61 2.38 -4.59
N ASN A 363 46.28 1.38 -5.16
CA ASN A 363 47.37 0.65 -4.53
C ASN A 363 48.33 0.08 -5.59
N ILE A 364 49.30 0.91 -5.96
CA ILE A 364 50.34 0.56 -6.95
C ILE A 364 51.17 -0.66 -6.54
N THR A 365 51.44 -0.85 -5.25
CA THR A 365 52.18 -2.03 -4.77
C THR A 365 51.39 -3.31 -5.08
N LYS A 366 50.11 -3.35 -4.69
CA LYS A 366 49.23 -4.49 -4.96
C LYS A 366 49.10 -4.77 -6.45
N SER A 367 48.96 -3.72 -7.25
CA SER A 367 48.92 -3.82 -8.71
C SER A 367 50.17 -4.50 -9.28
N ARG A 368 51.37 -4.09 -8.85
CA ARG A 368 52.64 -4.69 -9.29
C ARG A 368 52.86 -6.10 -8.75
N GLU A 369 52.38 -6.40 -7.54
CA GLU A 369 52.39 -7.77 -6.98
C GLU A 369 51.58 -8.73 -7.84
N ILE A 370 50.40 -8.31 -8.31
CA ILE A 370 49.58 -9.08 -9.26
C ILE A 370 50.39 -9.38 -10.53
N LEU A 371 51.03 -8.37 -11.12
CA LEU A 371 51.86 -8.55 -12.32
C LEU A 371 53.05 -9.48 -12.08
N HIS A 372 53.79 -9.30 -10.98
CA HIS A 372 54.92 -10.13 -10.61
C HIS A 372 54.50 -11.60 -10.40
N SER A 373 53.36 -11.83 -9.75
CA SER A 373 52.83 -13.19 -9.53
C SER A 373 52.52 -13.92 -10.85
N ALA A 374 52.18 -13.15 -11.90
CA ALA A 374 51.98 -13.65 -13.26
C ALA A 374 53.27 -13.68 -14.10
N GLY A 375 54.43 -13.37 -13.52
CA GLY A 375 55.73 -13.37 -14.19
C GLY A 375 56.01 -12.13 -15.06
N ILE A 376 55.23 -11.06 -14.91
CA ILE A 376 55.36 -9.81 -15.65
C ILE A 376 56.16 -8.80 -14.81
N GLY A 377 57.14 -8.13 -15.43
CA GLY A 377 57.88 -7.05 -14.77
C GLY A 377 58.86 -7.48 -13.67
N LEU A 378 59.19 -8.78 -13.53
CA LEU A 378 60.06 -9.32 -12.47
C LEU A 378 61.43 -8.66 -12.30
N ASN A 379 61.92 -7.97 -13.34
CA ASN A 379 63.17 -7.22 -13.32
C ASN A 379 63.02 -5.76 -12.84
N LEU A 380 61.80 -5.33 -12.53
CA LEU A 380 61.45 -4.02 -11.98
C LEU A 380 61.17 -4.18 -10.47
N GLY A 381 61.61 -3.22 -9.66
CA GLY A 381 61.36 -3.26 -8.21
C GLY A 381 59.89 -2.93 -7.91
N LEU A 382 59.27 -3.63 -6.95
CA LEU A 382 57.87 -3.38 -6.55
C LEU A 382 57.63 -1.93 -6.09
N TYR A 383 58.64 -1.29 -5.52
CA TYR A 383 58.56 0.05 -4.92
C TYR A 383 59.29 1.15 -5.72
N ASP A 384 59.69 0.89 -6.96
CA ASP A 384 60.49 1.83 -7.78
C ASP A 384 59.66 2.44 -8.92
N ASP A 385 58.86 3.46 -8.61
CA ASP A 385 57.99 4.12 -9.58
C ASP A 385 58.74 4.63 -10.82
N ASN A 386 59.96 5.13 -10.64
CA ASN A 386 60.76 5.63 -11.74
C ASN A 386 61.14 4.54 -12.74
N ALA A 387 61.46 3.32 -12.27
CA ALA A 387 61.78 2.20 -13.15
C ALA A 387 60.55 1.76 -13.99
N TRP A 388 59.36 1.75 -13.39
CA TRP A 388 58.11 1.42 -14.10
C TRP A 388 57.72 2.50 -15.12
N ILE A 389 57.80 3.78 -14.74
CA ILE A 389 57.52 4.90 -15.65
C ILE A 389 58.53 4.93 -16.81
N GLN A 390 59.82 4.72 -16.55
CA GLN A 390 60.82 4.63 -17.61
C GLN A 390 60.55 3.45 -18.56
N LYS A 391 60.06 2.33 -18.03
CA LYS A 391 59.66 1.18 -18.84
C LYS A 391 58.46 1.52 -19.73
N ALA A 392 57.43 2.17 -19.18
CA ALA A 392 56.26 2.64 -19.94
C ALA A 392 56.66 3.58 -21.09
N ASN A 393 57.56 4.53 -20.83
CA ASN A 393 58.01 5.51 -21.84
C ASN A 393 59.08 4.98 -22.81
N SER A 394 59.51 3.72 -22.67
CA SER A 394 60.55 3.13 -23.51
C SER A 394 60.00 2.72 -24.89
N ALA A 395 60.90 2.41 -25.83
CA ALA A 395 60.49 1.84 -27.13
C ALA A 395 59.82 0.45 -27.02
N SER A 396 59.76 -0.15 -25.82
CA SER A 396 59.16 -1.46 -25.58
C SER A 396 58.53 -1.49 -24.18
N PRO A 397 57.36 -0.84 -23.97
CA PRO A 397 56.62 -0.92 -22.72
C PRO A 397 56.17 -2.35 -22.40
N LEU A 398 55.68 -2.60 -21.17
CA LEU A 398 55.14 -3.91 -20.81
C LEU A 398 53.82 -4.20 -21.55
N SER A 399 53.02 -3.16 -21.77
CA SER A 399 51.86 -3.19 -22.65
C SER A 399 51.63 -1.83 -23.28
N LYS A 400 50.94 -1.79 -24.41
CA LYS A 400 50.55 -0.56 -25.10
C LYS A 400 49.06 -0.63 -25.38
N LEU A 401 48.30 0.28 -24.79
CA LEU A 401 46.84 0.32 -24.84
C LEU A 401 46.36 1.69 -25.31
N ASN A 402 45.10 1.79 -25.71
CA ASN A 402 44.45 3.05 -26.03
C ASN A 402 43.15 3.24 -25.23
N ILE A 403 42.80 4.50 -24.94
CA ILE A 403 41.50 4.86 -24.36
C ILE A 403 40.74 5.78 -25.30
N SER A 404 39.54 5.37 -25.69
CA SER A 404 38.64 6.17 -26.53
C SER A 404 37.71 7.03 -25.67
N PHE A 405 37.60 8.31 -26.00
CA PHE A 405 36.69 9.28 -25.35
C PHE A 405 36.14 10.29 -26.36
N LEU A 406 35.08 11.01 -25.96
CA LEU A 406 34.45 12.04 -26.78
C LEU A 406 35.19 13.39 -26.68
N ILE A 407 35.62 13.95 -27.82
CA ILE A 407 36.25 15.28 -27.87
C ILE A 407 35.25 16.35 -27.43
N GLY A 408 35.70 17.28 -26.60
CA GLY A 408 34.88 18.38 -26.06
C GLY A 408 34.12 17.99 -24.79
N ASN A 409 34.24 16.76 -24.33
CA ASN A 409 33.76 16.34 -23.01
C ASN A 409 34.92 16.44 -22.01
N GLU A 410 35.02 17.58 -21.31
CA GLU A 410 36.13 17.88 -20.39
C GLU A 410 36.31 16.80 -19.31
N LEU A 411 35.21 16.20 -18.85
CA LEU A 411 35.26 15.10 -17.88
C LEU A 411 36.02 13.89 -18.45
N GLN A 412 35.62 13.40 -19.62
CA GLN A 412 36.25 12.21 -20.19
C GLN A 412 37.71 12.48 -20.58
N GLU A 413 38.01 13.68 -21.06
CA GLU A 413 39.37 14.13 -21.35
C GLU A 413 40.25 14.07 -20.09
N ASN A 414 39.80 14.68 -19.00
CA ASN A 414 40.53 14.71 -17.73
C ASN A 414 40.74 13.30 -17.15
N ILE A 415 39.71 12.45 -17.17
CA ILE A 415 39.84 11.05 -16.74
C ILE A 415 40.86 10.30 -17.59
N SER A 416 40.87 10.52 -18.90
CA SER A 416 41.80 9.84 -19.81
C SER A 416 43.27 10.19 -19.50
N TYR A 417 43.56 11.44 -19.15
CA TYR A 417 44.90 11.86 -18.74
C TYR A 417 45.31 11.32 -17.37
N ILE A 418 44.39 11.24 -16.41
CA ILE A 418 44.66 10.61 -15.11
C ILE A 418 45.03 9.14 -15.31
N LEU A 419 44.25 8.42 -16.12
CA LEU A 419 44.51 7.03 -16.43
C LEU A 419 45.87 6.87 -17.15
N GLU A 420 46.24 7.79 -18.05
CA GLU A 420 47.55 7.77 -18.70
C GLU A 420 48.70 7.79 -17.67
N GLU A 421 48.66 8.73 -16.71
CA GLU A 421 49.69 8.84 -15.68
C GLU A 421 49.67 7.66 -14.70
N ASN A 422 48.49 7.18 -14.33
CA ASN A 422 48.31 6.04 -13.43
C ASN A 422 48.87 4.74 -14.04
N LEU A 423 48.60 4.48 -15.32
CA LEU A 423 49.01 3.25 -16.00
C LEU A 423 50.53 3.21 -16.29
N LYS A 424 51.20 4.37 -16.38
CA LYS A 424 52.68 4.43 -16.43
C LYS A 424 53.33 3.83 -15.20
N LEU A 425 52.70 3.94 -14.03
CA LEU A 425 53.21 3.36 -12.77
C LEU A 425 53.22 1.82 -12.78
N ILE A 426 52.56 1.19 -13.74
CA ILE A 426 52.58 -0.27 -13.93
C ILE A 426 53.15 -0.67 -15.29
N GLY A 427 53.90 0.24 -15.93
CA GLY A 427 54.68 -0.04 -17.14
C GLY A 427 53.87 -0.09 -18.44
N ILE A 428 52.65 0.44 -18.42
CA ILE A 428 51.76 0.53 -19.59
C ILE A 428 51.90 1.91 -20.24
N ASP A 429 52.02 1.92 -21.56
CA ASP A 429 51.89 3.12 -22.41
C ASP A 429 50.43 3.23 -22.87
N LEU A 430 49.64 4.10 -22.22
CA LEU A 430 48.24 4.35 -22.58
C LEU A 430 48.16 5.55 -23.53
N ILE A 431 47.50 5.39 -24.67
CA ILE A 431 47.30 6.46 -25.66
C ILE A 431 45.87 7.00 -25.56
N PRO A 432 45.67 8.27 -25.17
CA PRO A 432 44.37 8.93 -25.26
C PRO A 432 43.97 9.13 -26.73
N LEU A 433 42.78 8.65 -27.10
CA LEU A 433 42.18 8.77 -28.44
C LEU A 433 40.86 9.53 -28.35
N GLY A 434 40.92 10.84 -28.56
CA GLY A 434 39.73 11.66 -28.73
C GLY A 434 39.06 11.36 -30.06
N LEU A 435 37.75 11.12 -30.01
CA LEU A 435 36.90 10.86 -31.17
C LEU A 435 35.80 11.91 -31.28
N THR A 436 35.41 12.22 -32.52
CA THR A 436 34.18 12.97 -32.77
C THR A 436 32.96 12.10 -32.43
N TRP A 437 31.80 12.70 -32.15
CA TRP A 437 30.58 11.95 -31.86
C TRP A 437 30.24 10.88 -32.91
N PRO A 438 30.28 11.14 -34.24
CA PRO A 438 30.03 10.11 -35.24
C PRO A 438 31.02 8.94 -35.20
N GLU A 439 32.30 9.21 -34.91
CA GLU A 439 33.32 8.17 -34.78
C GLU A 439 33.11 7.34 -33.52
N TYR A 440 32.78 8.01 -32.40
CA TYR A 440 32.49 7.38 -31.12
C TYR A 440 31.27 6.46 -31.21
N ILE A 441 30.18 6.95 -31.80
CA ILE A 441 28.95 6.19 -32.00
C ILE A 441 29.14 5.03 -32.99
N ASN A 442 29.94 5.22 -34.04
CA ASN A 442 30.27 4.14 -34.95
C ASN A 442 30.99 2.98 -34.22
N ILE A 443 31.83 3.29 -33.23
CA ILE A 443 32.48 2.29 -32.39
C ILE A 443 31.46 1.60 -31.45
N LEU A 444 30.46 2.33 -30.94
CA LEU A 444 29.41 1.81 -30.07
C LEU A 444 28.39 0.91 -30.82
N ILE A 445 27.95 1.30 -32.02
CA ILE A 445 26.86 0.60 -32.75
C ILE A 445 27.38 -0.46 -33.73
N ASN A 446 28.52 -0.24 -34.40
CA ASN A 446 29.07 -1.20 -35.37
C ASN A 446 29.98 -2.24 -34.69
N LEU A 447 29.37 -3.05 -33.84
CA LEU A 447 29.99 -4.08 -32.97
C LEU A 447 30.94 -5.04 -33.71
N GLU A 448 30.73 -5.33 -35.00
CA GLU A 448 31.58 -6.25 -35.77
C GLU A 448 32.81 -5.59 -36.43
N GLN A 449 32.93 -4.25 -36.43
CA GLN A 449 34.02 -3.53 -37.11
C GLN A 449 34.76 -2.53 -36.18
N GLY A 450 34.16 -2.12 -35.06
CA GLY A 450 34.73 -1.16 -34.12
C GLY A 450 35.53 -1.76 -32.96
N TRP A 451 35.19 -2.97 -32.50
CA TRP A 451 35.74 -3.57 -31.27
C TRP A 451 37.25 -3.87 -31.32
N ASP A 452 37.82 -4.14 -32.49
CA ASP A 452 39.26 -4.38 -32.64
C ASP A 452 40.13 -3.16 -32.31
N LYS A 453 39.51 -1.97 -32.20
CA LYS A 453 40.19 -0.70 -31.93
C LYS A 453 40.08 -0.25 -30.48
N ILE A 454 39.20 -0.85 -29.68
CA ILE A 454 38.95 -0.45 -28.29
C ILE A 454 39.77 -1.32 -27.34
N ASP A 455 40.75 -0.73 -26.65
CA ASP A 455 41.31 -1.36 -25.45
C ASP A 455 40.52 -0.90 -24.22
N LEU A 456 40.38 0.42 -24.06
CA LEU A 456 39.57 1.09 -23.04
C LEU A 456 38.58 2.06 -23.70
N ALA A 457 37.37 2.19 -23.15
CA ALA A 457 36.39 3.21 -23.58
C ALA A 457 35.55 3.71 -22.41
N PHE A 458 35.23 5.00 -22.42
CA PHE A 458 34.27 5.57 -21.47
C PHE A 458 32.86 5.08 -21.79
N PHE A 459 32.15 4.57 -20.79
CA PHE A 459 30.80 4.09 -20.98
C PHE A 459 29.97 4.32 -19.72
N GLY A 460 28.68 4.54 -19.90
CA GLY A 460 27.78 4.61 -18.77
C GLY A 460 26.40 4.11 -19.15
N TRP A 461 25.77 3.41 -18.21
CA TRP A 461 24.47 2.80 -18.41
C TRP A 461 23.70 2.82 -17.10
N GLY A 462 22.38 2.93 -17.21
CA GLY A 462 21.45 2.83 -16.09
C GLY A 462 20.71 1.50 -16.11
N LEU A 463 19.55 1.46 -15.46
CA LEU A 463 18.63 0.33 -15.59
C LEU A 463 17.50 0.69 -16.55
N ASP A 464 17.15 -0.25 -17.43
CA ASP A 464 15.95 -0.14 -18.27
C ASP A 464 14.69 -0.58 -17.50
N VAL A 465 14.85 -1.39 -16.45
CA VAL A 465 13.79 -1.80 -15.50
C VAL A 465 14.35 -1.90 -14.10
N ASN A 466 13.52 -1.73 -13.08
CA ASN A 466 13.92 -1.83 -11.67
C ASN A 466 14.16 -3.29 -11.23
N HIS A 467 15.16 -3.91 -11.82
CA HIS A 467 15.67 -5.25 -11.51
C HIS A 467 17.05 -5.37 -12.18
N PRO A 468 18.04 -6.10 -11.60
CA PRO A 468 19.36 -6.24 -12.24
C PRO A 468 19.34 -6.91 -13.62
N TYR A 469 18.19 -7.47 -14.04
CA TYR A 469 17.94 -7.87 -15.43
C TYR A 469 18.15 -6.72 -16.42
N GLY A 470 17.94 -5.46 -16.03
CA GLY A 470 18.30 -4.31 -16.88
C GLY A 470 19.81 -4.20 -17.21
N LEU A 471 20.69 -4.88 -16.46
CA LEU A 471 22.13 -4.92 -16.73
C LEU A 471 22.58 -6.18 -17.47
N TYR A 472 21.64 -7.05 -17.82
CA TYR A 472 21.92 -8.33 -18.46
C TYR A 472 22.64 -8.15 -19.79
N GLU A 473 22.21 -7.17 -20.58
CA GLU A 473 22.79 -6.81 -21.88
C GLU A 473 24.24 -6.32 -21.79
N LEU A 474 24.68 -5.87 -20.61
CA LEU A 474 26.06 -5.45 -20.37
C LEU A 474 26.97 -6.62 -20.01
N TYR A 475 26.47 -7.54 -19.19
CA TYR A 475 27.28 -8.56 -18.54
C TYR A 475 27.21 -9.92 -19.23
N LYS A 476 26.17 -10.18 -20.02
CA LYS A 476 26.02 -11.46 -20.71
C LYS A 476 26.80 -11.51 -22.01
N SER A 477 27.28 -12.71 -22.33
CA SER A 477 28.19 -12.92 -23.47
C SER A 477 27.57 -12.58 -24.83
N ASN A 478 26.26 -12.75 -24.98
CA ASN A 478 25.47 -12.44 -26.18
C ASN A 478 24.67 -11.12 -26.06
N GLY A 479 24.88 -10.32 -25.01
CA GLY A 479 24.20 -9.05 -24.84
C GLY A 479 24.57 -8.04 -25.93
N ASP A 480 23.61 -7.25 -26.37
CA ASP A 480 23.73 -6.33 -27.50
C ASP A 480 24.65 -5.14 -27.21
N ILE A 481 24.76 -4.74 -25.94
CA ILE A 481 25.64 -3.65 -25.49
C ILE A 481 26.82 -4.14 -24.63
N ASN A 482 27.24 -5.41 -24.79
CA ASN A 482 28.42 -6.00 -24.16
C ASN A 482 29.73 -5.41 -24.73
N MET A 483 29.99 -4.14 -24.37
CA MET A 483 31.17 -3.38 -24.79
C MET A 483 32.47 -3.98 -24.25
N ALA A 484 32.42 -4.67 -23.11
CA ALA A 484 33.58 -5.31 -22.48
C ALA A 484 34.03 -6.60 -23.17
N GLN A 485 33.32 -7.09 -24.19
CA GLN A 485 33.63 -8.38 -24.83
C GLN A 485 33.61 -9.57 -23.85
N ILE A 486 32.72 -9.53 -22.86
CA ILE A 486 32.57 -10.62 -21.90
C ILE A 486 32.17 -11.88 -22.68
N ASP A 487 32.89 -12.97 -22.42
CA ASP A 487 32.62 -14.31 -22.96
C ASP A 487 32.94 -15.28 -21.80
N ASP A 488 31.98 -15.39 -20.87
CA ASP A 488 32.16 -16.05 -19.57
C ASP A 488 30.95 -16.93 -19.24
N ALA A 489 31.15 -18.24 -19.37
CA ALA A 489 30.10 -19.23 -19.14
C ALA A 489 29.64 -19.31 -17.67
N TYR A 490 30.52 -19.01 -16.71
CA TYR A 490 30.16 -19.03 -15.30
C TYR A 490 29.26 -17.85 -14.97
N LEU A 491 29.64 -16.65 -15.42
CA LEU A 491 28.82 -15.45 -15.25
C LEU A 491 27.45 -15.60 -15.92
N ASN A 492 27.39 -16.13 -17.16
CA ASN A 492 26.11 -16.43 -17.81
C ASN A 492 25.25 -17.37 -16.96
N SER A 493 25.84 -18.42 -16.38
CA SER A 493 25.07 -19.40 -15.57
C SER A 493 24.47 -18.79 -14.29
N LEU A 494 25.16 -17.85 -13.65
CA LEU A 494 24.63 -17.13 -12.49
C LEU A 494 23.49 -16.21 -12.91
N LEU A 495 23.71 -15.46 -13.98
CA LEU A 495 22.73 -14.57 -14.57
C LEU A 495 21.45 -15.31 -15.00
N ASP A 496 21.56 -16.48 -15.63
CA ASP A 496 20.44 -17.35 -15.98
C ASP A 496 19.73 -17.91 -14.74
N ALA A 497 20.48 -18.30 -13.69
CA ALA A 497 19.90 -18.84 -12.48
C ALA A 497 19.03 -17.81 -11.74
N ALA A 498 19.47 -16.55 -11.65
CA ALA A 498 18.72 -15.48 -11.01
C ALA A 498 17.35 -15.20 -11.66
N LEU A 499 17.22 -15.46 -12.97
CA LEU A 499 15.96 -15.28 -13.69
C LEU A 499 15.00 -16.46 -13.53
N ASN A 500 15.53 -17.66 -13.26
CA ASN A 500 14.77 -18.91 -13.25
C ASN A 500 14.19 -19.29 -11.87
N THR A 501 14.49 -18.54 -10.81
CA THR A 501 13.90 -18.71 -9.48
C THR A 501 12.93 -17.58 -9.17
N THR A 502 12.01 -17.78 -8.22
CA THR A 502 11.16 -16.70 -7.68
C THR A 502 11.33 -16.55 -6.17
N ASP A 503 12.37 -17.16 -5.61
CA ASP A 503 12.72 -17.06 -4.19
C ASP A 503 13.65 -15.85 -4.01
N GLU A 504 13.20 -14.83 -3.29
CA GLU A 504 13.94 -13.56 -3.17
C GLU A 504 15.30 -13.73 -2.49
N ASP A 505 15.41 -14.61 -1.48
CA ASP A 505 16.67 -14.89 -0.78
C ASP A 505 17.67 -15.58 -1.73
N GLU A 506 17.17 -16.49 -2.58
CA GLU A 506 17.99 -17.14 -3.60
C GLU A 506 18.46 -16.14 -4.67
N ILE A 507 17.57 -15.27 -5.15
CA ILE A 507 17.90 -14.20 -6.11
C ILE A 507 18.98 -13.28 -5.54
N GLU A 508 18.81 -12.82 -4.30
CA GLU A 508 19.78 -11.96 -3.62
C GLU A 508 21.14 -12.65 -3.50
N SER A 509 21.16 -13.92 -3.07
CA SER A 509 22.39 -14.69 -2.96
C SER A 509 23.12 -14.83 -4.30
N ILE A 510 22.39 -15.04 -5.41
CA ILE A 510 22.99 -15.17 -6.74
C ILE A 510 23.55 -13.82 -7.19
N TYR A 511 22.80 -12.71 -7.05
CA TYR A 511 23.29 -11.39 -7.45
C TYR A 511 24.46 -10.90 -6.59
N ASN A 512 24.54 -11.29 -5.32
CA ASN A 512 25.71 -11.08 -4.48
C ASN A 512 26.95 -11.78 -5.06
N GLU A 513 26.82 -13.03 -5.51
CA GLU A 513 27.91 -13.76 -6.16
C GLU A 513 28.28 -13.16 -7.52
N VAL A 514 27.31 -12.71 -8.32
CA VAL A 514 27.56 -11.99 -9.59
C VAL A 514 28.41 -10.75 -9.33
N GLN A 515 28.00 -9.90 -8.38
CA GLN A 515 28.73 -8.67 -8.06
C GLN A 515 30.14 -8.97 -7.54
N ARG A 516 30.29 -9.94 -6.62
CA ARG A 516 31.59 -10.39 -6.11
C ARG A 516 32.50 -10.87 -7.23
N TYR A 517 32.00 -11.75 -8.12
CA TYR A 517 32.78 -12.30 -9.22
C TYR A 517 33.22 -11.22 -10.22
N LEU A 518 32.35 -10.26 -10.53
CA LEU A 518 32.69 -9.12 -11.37
C LEU A 518 33.85 -8.31 -10.78
N VAL A 519 33.85 -8.06 -9.46
CA VAL A 519 34.82 -7.19 -8.78
C VAL A 519 36.14 -7.89 -8.46
N GLU A 520 36.09 -9.13 -7.98
CA GLU A 520 37.26 -9.79 -7.40
C GLU A 520 38.04 -10.64 -8.40
N GLU A 521 37.37 -11.14 -9.45
CA GLU A 521 37.94 -12.12 -10.37
C GLU A 521 37.93 -11.67 -11.83
N SER A 522 36.79 -11.17 -12.33
CA SER A 522 36.62 -10.86 -13.76
C SER A 522 37.13 -9.47 -14.14
N ASN A 523 36.84 -8.43 -13.34
CA ASN A 523 37.17 -7.02 -13.56
C ASN A 523 36.95 -6.53 -15.01
N PRO A 524 35.75 -6.67 -15.61
CA PRO A 524 35.51 -6.18 -16.97
C PRO A 524 35.43 -4.65 -17.07
N TYR A 525 35.31 -3.94 -15.94
CA TYR A 525 35.20 -2.50 -15.89
C TYR A 525 36.09 -1.89 -14.81
N ILE A 526 36.42 -0.61 -15.00
CA ILE A 526 36.84 0.31 -13.93
C ILE A 526 35.57 1.10 -13.57
N TRP A 527 34.91 0.71 -12.49
CA TRP A 527 33.72 1.41 -12.00
C TRP A 527 34.14 2.74 -11.37
N LEU A 528 33.63 3.85 -11.91
CA LEU A 528 34.05 5.19 -11.48
C LEU A 528 33.08 5.74 -10.43
N PHE A 529 31.87 6.09 -10.86
CA PHE A 529 30.88 6.71 -10.00
C PHE A 529 29.45 6.48 -10.49
N GLN A 530 28.50 6.46 -9.56
CA GLN A 530 27.07 6.61 -9.81
C GLN A 530 26.78 8.11 -9.99
N GLN A 531 26.00 8.48 -11.01
CA GLN A 531 25.65 9.88 -11.28
C GLN A 531 24.64 10.40 -10.24
N TYR A 532 24.73 11.71 -9.94
CA TYR A 532 23.62 12.45 -9.37
C TYR A 532 22.85 13.16 -10.47
N ASP A 533 21.53 13.14 -10.40
CA ASP A 533 20.66 13.94 -11.22
C ASP A 533 20.04 15.07 -10.38
N TYR A 534 19.57 16.11 -11.06
CA TYR A 534 19.17 17.37 -10.46
C TYR A 534 17.87 17.90 -11.05
N PHE A 535 16.98 18.38 -10.19
CA PHE A 535 15.85 19.19 -10.60
C PHE A 535 16.04 20.61 -10.08
N ALA A 536 15.73 21.58 -10.92
CA ALA A 536 15.59 22.97 -10.50
C ALA A 536 14.15 23.41 -10.76
N PHE A 537 13.49 23.96 -9.75
CA PHE A 537 12.10 24.38 -9.83
C PHE A 537 11.81 25.55 -8.91
N LYS A 538 10.76 26.31 -9.21
CA LYS A 538 10.34 27.42 -8.34
C LYS A 538 9.99 26.90 -6.94
N SER A 539 10.45 27.58 -5.89
CA SER A 539 10.29 27.15 -4.50
C SER A 539 8.83 27.11 -3.99
N ASN A 540 7.87 27.53 -4.81
CA ASN A 540 6.44 27.44 -4.54
C ASN A 540 5.78 26.18 -5.13
N ILE A 541 6.60 25.22 -5.60
CA ILE A 541 6.16 23.90 -6.07
C ILE A 541 6.38 22.87 -4.96
N TYR A 542 5.35 22.07 -4.71
CA TYR A 542 5.29 21.03 -3.67
C TYR A 542 4.80 19.70 -4.25
N ASP A 543 4.97 18.61 -3.50
CA ASP A 543 4.46 17.27 -3.82
C ASP A 543 4.91 16.74 -5.20
N LEU A 544 6.18 16.98 -5.54
CA LEU A 544 6.79 16.53 -6.79
C LEU A 544 7.31 15.08 -6.66
N GLU A 545 6.79 14.20 -7.50
CA GLU A 545 7.19 12.80 -7.58
C GLU A 545 8.00 12.52 -8.86
N TYR A 546 8.68 11.38 -8.90
CA TYR A 546 9.50 10.97 -10.03
C TYR A 546 9.31 9.48 -10.34
N ALA A 547 9.21 9.14 -11.63
CA ALA A 547 9.25 7.76 -12.07
C ALA A 547 10.68 7.20 -11.99
N PHE A 548 10.80 5.89 -12.15
CA PHE A 548 12.06 5.14 -12.07
C PHE A 548 13.21 5.72 -12.92
N PHE A 549 12.91 6.28 -14.09
CA PHE A 549 13.91 6.87 -14.99
C PHE A 549 14.36 8.29 -14.59
N GLY A 550 13.92 8.80 -13.43
CA GLY A 550 14.17 10.18 -13.04
C GLY A 550 13.33 11.20 -13.81
N THR A 551 12.19 10.79 -14.38
CA THR A 551 11.24 11.69 -15.04
C THR A 551 10.18 12.16 -14.03
N PRO A 552 9.83 13.45 -13.97
CA PRO A 552 8.81 13.93 -13.05
C PRO A 552 7.41 13.39 -13.36
N LEU A 553 6.64 13.13 -12.31
CA LEU A 553 5.22 12.79 -12.36
C LEU A 553 4.43 13.90 -11.68
N PHE A 554 3.56 14.56 -12.43
CA PHE A 554 2.83 15.74 -11.95
C PHE A 554 1.49 15.44 -11.28
N LYS A 555 1.18 14.16 -11.05
CA LYS A 555 -0.12 13.69 -10.55
C LYS A 555 -0.53 14.34 -9.22
N ASN A 556 0.43 14.55 -8.31
CA ASN A 556 0.20 15.12 -6.98
C ASN A 556 0.74 16.54 -6.84
N THR A 557 1.42 17.06 -7.88
CA THR A 557 2.14 18.33 -7.81
C THR A 557 1.21 19.50 -7.59
N TYR A 558 1.67 20.43 -6.74
CA TYR A 558 0.95 21.65 -6.41
C TYR A 558 1.85 22.88 -6.54
N ARG A 559 1.32 23.94 -7.16
CA ARG A 559 1.97 25.25 -7.29
C ARG A 559 1.16 26.30 -6.51
N GLY A 560 1.70 26.80 -5.39
CA GLY A 560 0.96 27.73 -4.52
C GLY A 560 1.81 28.48 -3.50
N SER A 561 1.23 29.51 -2.87
CA SER A 561 1.95 30.42 -1.96
C SER A 561 2.31 29.82 -0.59
N THR A 562 1.70 28.71 -0.22
CA THR A 562 1.97 27.97 1.03
C THR A 562 2.02 26.49 0.73
N GLU A 563 2.93 25.76 1.38
CA GLU A 563 2.94 24.31 1.37
C GLU A 563 1.53 23.79 1.70
N PRO A 564 0.97 22.91 0.86
CA PRO A 564 -0.32 22.33 1.14
C PRO A 564 -0.18 21.49 2.42
N GLN A 565 -1.16 21.55 3.32
CA GLN A 565 -1.23 20.54 4.37
C GLN A 565 -1.30 19.17 3.67
N GLU A 566 -0.48 18.21 4.13
CA GLU A 566 -0.27 16.91 3.47
C GLU A 566 -1.57 16.38 2.85
N LEU A 567 -1.52 16.07 1.55
CA LEU A 567 -2.51 15.22 0.92
C LEU A 567 -2.40 13.85 1.57
N ARG A 568 -3.23 13.66 2.57
CA ARG A 568 -3.51 12.36 3.16
C ARG A 568 -3.95 11.39 2.05
N GLU A 569 -3.25 10.26 1.92
CA GLU A 569 -3.68 9.17 1.04
C GLU A 569 -5.14 8.82 1.35
N TYR A 570 -5.98 8.71 0.30
CA TYR A 570 -7.36 8.25 0.48
C TYR A 570 -7.32 6.83 1.01
N TYR A 571 -7.69 6.68 2.26
CA TYR A 571 -7.64 5.38 2.93
C TYR A 571 -9.05 4.84 3.14
N GLU A 572 -9.38 3.77 2.41
CA GLU A 572 -10.59 2.98 2.64
C GLU A 572 -10.27 1.86 3.65
N LEU A 573 -11.07 1.75 4.71
CA LEU A 573 -11.00 0.64 5.67
C LEU A 573 -12.27 -0.21 5.57
N ILE A 574 -12.11 -1.50 5.29
CA ILE A 574 -13.19 -2.48 5.20
C ILE A 574 -13.22 -3.35 6.46
N TYR A 575 -14.23 -3.13 7.30
CA TYR A 575 -14.53 -3.92 8.50
C TYR A 575 -15.46 -5.10 8.14
N GLY A 576 -15.01 -6.34 8.35
CA GLY A 576 -15.85 -7.53 8.19
C GLY A 576 -16.73 -7.79 9.40
N CYS A 577 -18.05 -7.78 9.22
CA CYS A 577 -19.04 -8.09 10.25
C CYS A 577 -19.95 -9.28 9.86
N ALA A 578 -20.58 -9.92 10.84
CA ALA A 578 -21.45 -11.08 10.59
C ALA A 578 -22.86 -10.67 10.11
N TYR A 579 -23.34 -9.52 10.58
CA TYR A 579 -24.71 -9.05 10.40
C TYR A 579 -24.72 -7.53 10.29
N GLY A 580 -25.73 -6.99 9.62
CA GLY A 580 -26.04 -5.56 9.62
C GLY A 580 -26.74 -5.08 10.90
N PRO A 581 -27.01 -3.77 11.03
CA PRO A 581 -27.72 -3.20 12.16
C PRO A 581 -29.19 -3.64 12.16
N SER A 582 -29.78 -3.85 13.34
CA SER A 582 -31.23 -4.08 13.46
C SER A 582 -32.05 -2.80 13.24
N ASP A 583 -31.45 -1.66 13.60
CA ASP A 583 -31.94 -0.31 13.38
C ASP A 583 -30.77 0.69 13.47
N ILE A 584 -30.91 1.86 12.84
CA ILE A 584 -29.91 2.94 12.91
C ILE A 584 -30.34 4.09 13.85
N ASP A 585 -31.54 4.05 14.43
CA ASP A 585 -31.93 5.01 15.45
C ASP A 585 -31.37 4.62 16.83
N PRO A 586 -30.59 5.50 17.49
CA PRO A 586 -30.08 5.22 18.84
C PRO A 586 -31.18 4.96 19.88
N LEU A 587 -32.42 5.39 19.63
CA LEU A 587 -33.56 5.15 20.51
C LEU A 587 -34.32 3.86 20.22
N LYS A 588 -33.98 3.14 19.14
CA LYS A 588 -34.65 1.89 18.76
C LYS A 588 -33.70 0.70 18.76
N ALA A 589 -32.44 0.92 18.41
CA ALA A 589 -31.38 -0.07 18.48
C ALA A 589 -31.08 -0.46 19.94
N TYR A 590 -30.97 -1.78 20.21
CA TYR A 590 -30.55 -2.31 21.52
C TYR A 590 -29.79 -3.62 21.35
N ASP A 591 -28.81 -3.57 20.45
CA ASP A 591 -27.83 -4.62 20.19
C ASP A 591 -26.46 -4.00 19.87
N SER A 592 -25.40 -4.79 20.05
CA SER A 592 -24.02 -4.33 19.86
C SER A 592 -23.68 -4.01 18.41
N THR A 593 -24.28 -4.71 17.45
CA THR A 593 -23.99 -4.54 16.02
C THR A 593 -24.47 -3.17 15.56
N SER A 594 -25.72 -2.82 15.87
CA SER A 594 -26.25 -1.47 15.63
C SER A 594 -25.44 -0.40 16.35
N THR A 595 -25.02 -0.64 17.60
CA THR A 595 -24.26 0.34 18.38
C THR A 595 -22.89 0.64 17.75
N ASN A 596 -22.18 -0.37 17.24
CA ASN A 596 -20.89 -0.18 16.56
C ASN A 596 -21.00 0.71 15.32
N ILE A 597 -22.09 0.56 14.58
CA ILE A 597 -22.44 1.33 13.38
C ILE A 597 -22.84 2.76 13.75
N ILE A 598 -23.76 2.91 14.70
CA ILE A 598 -24.30 4.21 15.14
C ILE A 598 -23.20 5.10 15.73
N ASN A 599 -22.30 4.55 16.55
CA ASN A 599 -21.26 5.31 17.23
C ASN A 599 -20.19 5.91 16.30
N GLN A 600 -20.16 5.52 15.01
CA GLN A 600 -19.30 6.19 14.01
C GLN A 600 -19.83 7.58 13.65
N VAL A 601 -21.14 7.80 13.83
CA VAL A 601 -21.86 8.98 13.35
C VAL A 601 -22.27 9.90 14.49
N VAL A 602 -22.75 9.35 15.62
CA VAL A 602 -23.31 10.15 16.73
C VAL A 602 -22.48 10.01 18.00
N GLU A 603 -22.46 11.08 18.79
CA GLU A 603 -21.74 11.12 20.06
C GLU A 603 -22.65 11.55 21.22
N SER A 604 -22.24 11.17 22.42
CA SER A 604 -22.92 11.49 23.68
C SER A 604 -22.22 12.65 24.41
N LEU A 605 -22.79 13.15 25.50
CA LEU A 605 -22.15 14.22 26.29
C LEU A 605 -20.85 13.74 26.96
N PHE A 606 -20.82 12.48 27.38
CA PHE A 606 -19.67 11.81 27.96
C PHE A 606 -19.38 10.50 27.22
N GLU A 607 -18.18 9.97 27.38
CA GLU A 607 -17.73 8.70 26.76
C GLU A 607 -16.79 7.97 27.74
N TYR A 608 -16.59 6.67 27.57
CA TYR A 608 -15.55 5.93 28.29
C TYR A 608 -14.22 5.96 27.54
N ASN A 609 -13.13 6.22 28.27
CA ASN A 609 -11.79 6.11 27.72
C ASN A 609 -11.35 4.63 27.62
N PHE A 610 -11.57 4.02 26.45
CA PHE A 610 -11.17 2.64 26.17
C PHE A 610 -9.64 2.43 26.09
N SER A 611 -8.85 3.50 26.06
CA SER A 611 -7.38 3.41 26.16
C SER A 611 -6.88 3.28 27.59
N ASP A 612 -7.73 3.57 28.58
CA ASP A 612 -7.41 3.39 30.00
C ASP A 612 -8.03 2.07 30.52
N PRO A 613 -7.25 1.17 31.13
CA PRO A 613 -7.78 -0.07 31.70
C PRO A 613 -8.80 0.13 32.82
N ASN A 614 -8.89 1.34 33.41
CA ASN A 614 -9.89 1.69 34.43
C ASN A 614 -11.21 2.21 33.83
N LEU A 615 -11.30 2.34 32.50
CA LEU A 615 -12.47 2.85 31.77
C LEU A 615 -12.99 4.14 32.42
N GLU A 616 -12.15 5.17 32.48
CA GLU A 616 -12.56 6.45 33.05
C GLU A 616 -13.59 7.12 32.15
N LEU A 617 -14.68 7.63 32.73
CA LEU A 617 -15.65 8.46 32.01
C LEU A 617 -14.99 9.81 31.70
N ILE A 618 -15.07 10.29 30.47
CA ILE A 618 -14.46 11.54 29.99
C ILE A 618 -15.50 12.43 29.28
N PRO A 619 -15.36 13.78 29.29
CA PRO A 619 -16.20 14.67 28.51
C PRO A 619 -15.99 14.47 27.01
N ARG A 620 -17.07 14.41 26.22
CA ARG A 620 -17.03 14.29 24.76
C ARG A 620 -17.63 15.50 24.06
N LEU A 621 -18.96 15.62 24.05
CA LEU A 621 -19.67 16.84 23.64
C LEU A 621 -19.82 17.84 24.80
N ALA A 622 -19.68 17.39 26.03
CA ALA A 622 -19.46 18.26 27.17
C ALA A 622 -18.04 18.86 27.12
N ALA A 623 -17.90 20.12 27.52
CA ALA A 623 -16.61 20.80 27.66
C ALA A 623 -15.89 20.44 28.99
N ASP A 624 -16.63 19.95 29.98
CA ASP A 624 -16.13 19.54 31.29
C ASP A 624 -17.06 18.52 31.98
N TYR A 625 -16.67 18.05 33.16
CA TYR A 625 -17.45 17.14 34.03
C TYR A 625 -18.69 17.76 34.68
N GLY A 626 -19.10 18.95 34.25
CA GLY A 626 -20.24 19.64 34.82
C GLY A 626 -20.13 19.92 36.33
N SER A 627 -21.27 20.23 36.94
CA SER A 627 -21.35 20.54 38.37
C SER A 627 -22.70 20.18 38.96
N TRP A 628 -22.66 19.52 40.11
CA TRP A 628 -23.85 19.20 40.89
C TRP A 628 -24.21 20.30 41.88
N SER A 629 -25.51 20.58 42.02
CA SER A 629 -26.04 21.28 43.19
C SER A 629 -25.79 20.50 44.48
N SER A 630 -25.90 21.19 45.62
CA SER A 630 -25.70 20.59 46.95
C SER A 630 -26.69 19.46 47.26
N ASP A 631 -27.91 19.55 46.75
CA ASP A 631 -28.97 18.53 46.91
C ASP A 631 -28.88 17.36 45.91
N LYS A 632 -27.92 17.41 44.97
CA LYS A 632 -27.73 16.40 43.91
C LYS A 632 -28.96 16.20 43.01
N LEU A 633 -29.80 17.22 42.88
CA LEU A 633 -30.96 17.22 41.98
C LEU A 633 -30.74 18.03 40.70
N ASN A 634 -29.73 18.89 40.66
CA ASN A 634 -29.42 19.70 39.48
C ASN A 634 -27.99 19.41 39.03
N TYR A 635 -27.83 19.04 37.77
CA TYR A 635 -26.53 18.82 37.15
C TYR A 635 -26.36 19.77 35.96
N THR A 636 -25.39 20.68 36.06
CA THR A 636 -25.13 21.69 35.03
C THR A 636 -23.92 21.29 34.21
N VAL A 637 -24.06 21.23 32.89
CA VAL A 637 -23.01 20.85 31.94
C VAL A 637 -22.71 22.03 31.02
N ASN A 638 -21.42 22.37 30.90
CA ASN A 638 -20.97 23.27 29.84
C ASN A 638 -20.70 22.45 28.58
N LEU A 639 -21.14 22.95 27.42
CA LEU A 639 -21.02 22.27 26.13
C LEU A 639 -19.83 22.81 25.36
N ARG A 640 -19.27 21.98 24.48
CA ARG A 640 -18.27 22.44 23.50
C ARG A 640 -18.85 23.49 22.55
N THR A 641 -18.01 24.41 22.11
CA THR A 641 -18.42 25.53 21.24
C THR A 641 -17.92 25.39 19.80
N ASP A 642 -17.13 24.35 19.52
CA ASP A 642 -16.41 24.10 18.26
C ASP A 642 -16.99 22.90 17.47
N VAL A 643 -18.15 22.40 17.87
CA VAL A 643 -18.77 21.21 17.28
C VAL A 643 -19.87 21.58 16.28
N LYS A 644 -19.85 20.91 15.13
CA LYS A 644 -20.91 20.95 14.13
C LYS A 644 -21.48 19.55 13.90
N PHE A 645 -22.74 19.51 13.50
CA PHE A 645 -23.36 18.32 12.93
C PHE A 645 -22.93 18.13 11.47
N HIS A 646 -23.08 16.91 10.95
CA HIS A 646 -22.78 16.57 9.54
C HIS A 646 -23.62 17.35 8.52
N ASP A 647 -24.75 17.92 8.93
CA ASP A 647 -25.58 18.80 8.09
C ASP A 647 -25.13 20.28 8.11
N GLY A 648 -24.03 20.59 8.78
CA GLY A 648 -23.47 21.94 8.93
C GLY A 648 -24.08 22.77 10.05
N ASN A 649 -25.13 22.32 10.73
CA ASN A 649 -25.70 23.03 11.89
C ASN A 649 -24.75 22.98 13.09
N THR A 650 -24.77 24.03 13.93
CA THR A 650 -23.96 24.07 15.15
C THR A 650 -24.57 23.22 16.27
N PHE A 651 -23.74 22.46 16.98
CA PHE A 651 -24.15 21.77 18.20
C PHE A 651 -24.27 22.76 19.37
N ASN A 652 -25.41 22.79 20.05
CA ASN A 652 -25.67 23.70 21.15
C ASN A 652 -26.70 23.14 22.17
N ALA A 653 -27.06 23.95 23.17
CA ALA A 653 -28.00 23.59 24.23
C ALA A 653 -29.42 23.28 23.73
N ASP A 654 -29.85 23.90 22.62
CA ASP A 654 -31.13 23.59 21.99
C ASP A 654 -31.14 22.18 21.41
N ALA A 655 -30.05 21.76 20.76
CA ALA A 655 -29.90 20.39 20.23
C ALA A 655 -29.92 19.34 21.36
N VAL A 656 -29.24 19.61 22.48
CA VAL A 656 -29.31 18.74 23.66
C VAL A 656 -30.74 18.64 24.17
N LYS A 657 -31.39 19.76 24.45
CA LYS A 657 -32.79 19.76 24.90
C LYS A 657 -33.71 19.05 23.89
N TRP A 658 -33.44 19.22 22.59
CA TRP A 658 -34.20 18.57 21.53
C TRP A 658 -34.20 17.05 21.66
N ASN A 659 -33.01 16.46 21.80
CA ASN A 659 -32.82 15.01 21.89
C ASN A 659 -33.44 14.39 23.14
N TYR A 660 -33.29 15.03 24.30
CA TYR A 660 -33.84 14.48 25.55
C TYR A 660 -35.35 14.64 25.67
N ASP A 661 -35.93 15.70 25.08
CA ASP A 661 -37.39 15.80 24.96
C ASP A 661 -37.93 14.75 23.96
N ARG A 662 -37.19 14.42 22.89
CA ARG A 662 -37.49 13.30 21.97
C ARG A 662 -37.46 11.97 22.72
N LEU A 663 -36.39 11.70 23.47
CA LEU A 663 -36.28 10.55 24.37
C LEU A 663 -37.49 10.46 25.31
N SER A 664 -37.84 11.55 25.99
CA SER A 664 -38.99 11.61 26.91
C SER A 664 -40.32 11.22 26.24
N TYR A 665 -40.54 11.71 25.01
CA TYR A 665 -41.73 11.38 24.22
C TYR A 665 -41.76 9.89 23.82
N LEU A 666 -40.68 9.37 23.23
CA LEU A 666 -40.62 7.99 22.74
C LEU A 666 -40.64 6.96 23.88
N MET A 667 -40.09 7.31 25.03
CA MET A 667 -40.25 6.54 26.28
C MET A 667 -41.69 6.53 26.80
N ASN A 668 -42.59 7.30 26.20
CA ASN A 668 -44.00 7.40 26.56
C ASN A 668 -44.19 7.80 28.03
N PHE A 669 -43.41 8.76 28.52
CA PHE A 669 -43.50 9.20 29.92
C PHE A 669 -44.82 9.94 30.24
N ASN A 670 -45.44 10.55 29.22
CA ASN A 670 -46.71 11.26 29.37
C ASN A 670 -47.94 10.41 28.98
N GLY A 671 -47.75 9.22 28.40
CA GLY A 671 -48.85 8.37 27.92
C GLY A 671 -49.38 8.73 26.52
N ASP A 672 -48.67 9.60 25.79
CA ASP A 672 -49.10 10.17 24.50
C ASP A 672 -48.59 9.41 23.27
N LEU A 673 -47.80 8.33 23.44
CA LEU A 673 -47.23 7.59 22.31
C LEU A 673 -48.34 6.84 21.53
N PRO A 674 -48.42 6.98 20.19
CA PRO A 674 -49.40 6.27 19.38
C PRO A 674 -49.31 4.74 19.52
N GLU A 675 -50.44 4.05 19.43
CA GLU A 675 -50.52 2.59 19.62
C GLU A 675 -49.69 1.78 18.62
N TYR A 676 -49.40 2.33 17.44
CA TYR A 676 -48.55 1.68 16.42
C TYR A 676 -47.05 1.86 16.68
N MET A 677 -46.65 2.72 17.63
CA MET A 677 -45.25 2.94 18.01
C MET A 677 -44.92 2.19 19.30
N SER A 678 -43.77 1.54 19.32
CA SER A 678 -43.21 0.94 20.54
C SER A 678 -42.28 1.91 21.26
N SER A 679 -42.29 1.89 22.59
CA SER A 679 -41.25 2.57 23.37
C SER A 679 -39.88 1.91 23.17
N PRO A 680 -38.77 2.65 23.37
CA PRO A 680 -37.43 2.11 23.35
C PRO A 680 -37.28 0.88 24.27
N PRO A 681 -36.55 -0.17 23.84
CA PRO A 681 -36.40 -1.40 24.60
C PRO A 681 -35.67 -1.21 25.93
N PHE A 682 -34.83 -0.16 26.04
CA PHE A 682 -34.05 0.17 27.23
C PHE A 682 -34.73 1.20 28.16
N LYS A 683 -36.04 1.40 28.02
CA LYS A 683 -36.82 2.38 28.81
C LYS A 683 -36.57 2.34 30.31
N ASN A 684 -36.34 1.16 30.86
CA ASN A 684 -36.10 0.96 32.29
C ASN A 684 -34.80 1.62 32.79
N LEU A 685 -33.83 1.94 31.92
CA LEU A 685 -32.60 2.66 32.29
C LEU A 685 -32.84 4.14 32.61
N TYR A 686 -33.96 4.70 32.13
CA TYR A 686 -34.29 6.13 32.26
C TYR A 686 -35.46 6.39 33.23
N MET A 687 -35.87 5.38 34.00
CA MET A 687 -36.98 5.49 34.96
C MET A 687 -36.72 4.71 36.25
N TRP A 688 -37.36 5.15 37.32
CA TRP A 688 -37.42 4.43 38.59
C TRP A 688 -38.45 3.30 38.52
N GLU A 689 -38.32 2.31 39.42
CA GLU A 689 -39.24 1.15 39.50
C GLU A 689 -40.72 1.52 39.62
N ASP A 690 -41.02 2.71 40.15
CA ASP A 690 -42.40 3.20 40.31
C ASP A 690 -42.98 3.92 39.08
N GLY A 691 -42.25 3.95 37.96
CA GLY A 691 -42.69 4.64 36.75
C GLY A 691 -42.10 6.05 36.56
N THR A 692 -41.49 6.62 37.59
CA THR A 692 -41.04 8.03 37.55
C THR A 692 -39.81 8.19 36.63
N PRO A 693 -39.79 9.13 35.66
CA PRO A 693 -38.59 9.41 34.86
C PRO A 693 -37.41 9.86 35.72
N ILE A 694 -36.19 9.54 35.31
CA ILE A 694 -34.97 10.01 36.00
C ILE A 694 -34.81 11.52 35.83
N ILE A 695 -34.85 11.98 34.57
CA ILE A 695 -34.80 13.38 34.20
C ILE A 695 -36.22 13.95 34.27
N LYS A 696 -36.40 15.00 35.09
CA LYS A 696 -37.64 15.74 35.18
C LYS A 696 -37.78 16.74 34.03
N GLU A 697 -36.74 17.55 33.83
CA GLU A 697 -36.69 18.57 32.78
C GLU A 697 -35.25 18.98 32.48
N ILE A 698 -35.05 19.64 31.34
CA ILE A 698 -33.79 20.25 30.94
C ILE A 698 -34.02 21.75 30.74
N GLU A 699 -33.25 22.54 31.44
CA GLU A 699 -33.23 23.99 31.34
C GLU A 699 -32.01 24.46 30.55
N ILE A 700 -32.24 25.35 29.58
CA ILE A 700 -31.17 26.03 28.84
C ILE A 700 -30.76 27.26 29.66
N LEU A 701 -29.52 27.26 30.14
CA LEU A 701 -28.95 28.38 30.91
C LEU A 701 -28.14 29.35 30.03
N GLY A 702 -27.88 28.96 28.79
CA GLY A 702 -27.19 29.73 27.76
C GLY A 702 -26.96 28.84 26.52
N GLU A 703 -26.46 29.42 25.43
CA GLU A 703 -26.30 28.73 24.15
C GLU A 703 -25.48 27.43 24.26
N TYR A 704 -24.43 27.41 25.09
CA TYR A 704 -23.58 26.23 25.32
C TYR A 704 -23.63 25.76 26.78
N LYS A 705 -24.80 25.88 27.42
CA LYS A 705 -24.95 25.51 28.83
C LYS A 705 -26.34 24.98 29.16
N VAL A 706 -26.39 23.73 29.60
CA VAL A 706 -27.64 23.04 29.97
C VAL A 706 -27.62 22.61 31.44
N LYS A 707 -28.81 22.57 32.04
CA LYS A 707 -29.01 22.01 33.38
C LYS A 707 -30.05 20.91 33.33
N PHE A 708 -29.64 19.71 33.70
CA PHE A 708 -30.52 18.58 33.95
C PHE A 708 -31.10 18.67 35.35
N VAL A 709 -32.43 18.63 35.46
CA VAL A 709 -33.15 18.57 36.74
C VAL A 709 -33.65 17.15 36.92
N LEU A 710 -33.24 16.50 38.00
CA LEU A 710 -33.60 15.11 38.30
C LEU A 710 -34.80 15.03 39.25
N ASN A 711 -35.59 13.97 39.12
CA ASN A 711 -36.65 13.69 40.10
C ASN A 711 -36.09 13.19 41.45
N ARG A 712 -34.94 12.50 41.42
CA ARG A 712 -34.24 11.95 42.60
C ARG A 712 -32.74 11.93 42.34
N PRO A 713 -31.88 12.02 43.38
CA PRO A 713 -30.44 11.83 43.19
C PRO A 713 -30.14 10.46 42.58
N MET A 714 -29.36 10.42 41.50
CA MET A 714 -28.94 9.19 40.83
C MET A 714 -27.42 9.15 40.71
N ALA A 715 -26.78 8.20 41.40
CA ALA A 715 -25.32 8.10 41.43
C ALA A 715 -24.69 7.82 40.05
N ALA A 716 -25.40 7.10 39.18
CA ALA A 716 -24.94 6.71 37.85
C ALA A 716 -25.36 7.69 36.74
N PHE A 717 -25.85 8.89 37.08
CA PHE A 717 -26.39 9.82 36.09
C PHE A 717 -25.36 10.25 35.04
N GLU A 718 -24.13 10.57 35.46
CA GLU A 718 -23.07 10.97 34.52
C GLU A 718 -22.75 9.86 33.51
N ALA A 719 -22.69 8.61 33.98
CA ALA A 719 -22.46 7.45 33.13
C ALA A 719 -23.64 7.19 32.17
N LEU A 720 -24.88 7.38 32.61
CA LEU A 720 -26.08 7.31 31.75
C LEU A 720 -26.02 8.30 30.57
N LEU A 721 -25.33 9.44 30.74
CA LEU A 721 -25.12 10.43 29.67
C LEU A 721 -24.07 9.99 28.63
N SER A 722 -23.44 8.81 28.78
CA SER A 722 -22.56 8.19 27.78
C SER A 722 -23.23 7.09 26.96
N PHE A 723 -24.35 6.53 27.47
CA PHE A 723 -25.10 5.49 26.77
C PHE A 723 -25.59 5.95 25.40
N SER A 724 -25.65 5.06 24.40
CA SER A 724 -26.07 5.39 23.03
C SER A 724 -27.49 5.98 22.98
N GLY A 725 -28.38 5.58 23.87
CA GLY A 725 -29.71 6.19 24.02
C GLY A 725 -29.71 7.66 24.49
N SER A 726 -28.56 8.18 24.94
CA SER A 726 -28.31 9.57 25.33
C SER A 726 -27.53 10.37 24.27
N ALA A 727 -27.25 9.77 23.10
CA ALA A 727 -26.52 10.41 22.01
C ALA A 727 -27.28 11.62 21.45
N ILE A 728 -26.53 12.58 20.89
CA ILE A 728 -27.09 13.81 20.35
C ILE A 728 -27.15 13.73 18.82
N LEU A 729 -28.38 13.68 18.30
CA LEU A 729 -28.67 13.82 16.87
C LEU A 729 -28.88 15.29 16.49
N SER A 730 -28.64 15.63 15.22
CA SER A 730 -29.15 16.89 14.67
C SER A 730 -30.69 16.85 14.67
N PRO A 731 -31.37 17.93 15.09
CA PRO A 731 -32.83 18.05 14.98
C PRO A 731 -33.38 17.91 13.55
N SER A 732 -32.51 17.97 12.53
CA SER A 732 -32.86 17.74 11.12
C SER A 732 -32.97 16.25 10.75
N SER A 733 -32.36 15.34 11.54
CA SER A 733 -32.29 13.90 11.24
C SER A 733 -33.67 13.27 11.11
N THR A 734 -34.57 13.61 12.03
CA THR A 734 -35.94 13.10 12.08
C THR A 734 -36.83 14.05 12.88
N PRO A 735 -38.14 14.13 12.62
CA PRO A 735 -39.06 14.82 13.52
C PRO A 735 -38.94 14.32 14.97
N ARG A 736 -39.09 15.23 15.95
CA ARG A 736 -39.01 14.91 17.38
C ARG A 736 -39.93 13.75 17.82
N TYR A 737 -41.05 13.56 17.11
CA TYR A 737 -42.10 12.61 17.49
C TYR A 737 -42.05 11.29 16.70
N ASP A 738 -40.99 11.08 15.91
CA ASP A 738 -40.83 9.90 15.05
C ASP A 738 -39.47 9.23 15.28
N TYR A 739 -39.37 7.97 14.83
CA TYR A 739 -38.10 7.24 14.69
C TYR A 739 -37.42 7.60 13.36
N ILE A 740 -36.12 7.39 13.25
CA ILE A 740 -35.40 7.44 11.97
C ILE A 740 -35.88 6.29 11.08
N ASP A 741 -36.07 6.55 9.79
CA ASP A 741 -36.41 5.51 8.81
C ASP A 741 -35.12 4.86 8.28
N ASN A 742 -34.99 3.55 8.48
CA ASN A 742 -33.83 2.77 8.05
C ASN A 742 -33.65 2.77 6.51
N ASN A 743 -34.70 2.99 5.72
CA ASN A 743 -34.64 2.92 4.25
C ASN A 743 -34.13 4.19 3.57
N TYR A 744 -34.06 5.32 4.31
CA TYR A 744 -33.75 6.61 3.71
C TYR A 744 -32.39 7.18 4.10
N GLY A 745 -31.64 6.55 5.01
CA GLY A 745 -30.31 7.03 5.44
C GLY A 745 -30.36 8.46 5.96
N GLY A 746 -30.52 8.64 7.27
CA GLY A 746 -30.80 9.98 7.82
C GLY A 746 -30.23 10.24 9.20
N ILE A 747 -29.31 9.41 9.67
CA ILE A 747 -28.64 9.68 10.94
C ILE A 747 -27.62 10.80 10.73
N VAL A 748 -27.90 11.97 11.31
CA VAL A 748 -27.00 13.13 11.26
C VAL A 748 -26.49 13.37 12.67
N GLY A 749 -25.20 13.16 12.88
CA GLY A 749 -24.55 13.29 14.17
C GLY A 749 -23.40 14.28 14.16
N THR A 750 -22.54 14.17 15.17
CA THR A 750 -21.35 15.03 15.36
C THR A 750 -20.05 14.26 15.21
N GLY A 751 -20.12 12.94 15.00
CA GLY A 751 -18.99 12.02 15.01
C GLY A 751 -18.06 12.14 13.81
N PRO A 752 -16.99 11.32 13.77
CA PRO A 752 -15.95 11.41 12.75
C PRO A 752 -16.39 10.98 11.34
N PHE A 753 -17.50 10.25 11.19
CA PHE A 753 -17.96 9.75 9.90
C PHE A 753 -19.41 10.15 9.59
N VAL A 754 -19.67 10.48 8.34
CA VAL A 754 -21.01 10.72 7.78
C VAL A 754 -21.54 9.41 7.20
N TYR A 755 -22.78 9.08 7.52
CA TYR A 755 -23.47 7.92 6.96
C TYR A 755 -23.84 8.18 5.49
N GLU A 756 -23.44 7.29 4.58
CA GLU A 756 -23.69 7.45 3.14
C GLU A 756 -24.79 6.49 2.65
N ASN A 757 -24.63 5.20 2.91
CA ASN A 757 -25.51 4.17 2.35
C ASN A 757 -25.54 2.91 3.21
N PHE A 758 -26.66 2.17 3.10
CA PHE A 758 -26.80 0.81 3.60
C PHE A 758 -27.46 -0.05 2.53
N ASP A 759 -26.72 -1.06 2.09
CA ASP A 759 -27.24 -2.15 1.28
C ASP A 759 -27.54 -3.34 2.19
N ASP A 760 -28.84 -3.61 2.41
CA ASP A 760 -29.30 -4.59 3.38
C ASP A 760 -28.73 -6.00 3.09
N GLY A 761 -28.05 -6.55 4.08
CA GLY A 761 -27.36 -7.85 3.99
C GLY A 761 -25.99 -7.82 3.29
N ASN A 762 -25.56 -6.69 2.72
CA ASN A 762 -24.29 -6.58 2.00
C ASN A 762 -23.29 -5.66 2.69
N GLU A 763 -23.55 -4.35 2.79
CA GLU A 763 -22.59 -3.41 3.37
C GLU A 763 -23.20 -2.09 3.88
N ILE A 764 -22.51 -1.45 4.83
CA ILE A 764 -22.77 -0.08 5.29
C ILE A 764 -21.56 0.79 4.94
N ILE A 765 -21.79 1.95 4.32
CA ILE A 765 -20.74 2.85 3.84
C ILE A 765 -20.81 4.17 4.59
N TYR A 766 -19.64 4.67 4.99
CA TYR A 766 -19.45 5.99 5.57
C TYR A 766 -18.32 6.75 4.88
N SER A 767 -18.40 8.08 4.90
CA SER A 767 -17.34 8.99 4.49
C SER A 767 -16.79 9.76 5.70
N ALA A 768 -15.52 10.14 5.69
CA ALA A 768 -14.93 10.96 6.74
C ALA A 768 -15.57 12.35 6.78
N TRP A 769 -15.84 12.85 7.99
CA TRP A 769 -16.30 14.22 8.18
C TRP A 769 -15.13 15.20 8.28
N ASP A 770 -14.94 16.00 7.23
CA ASP A 770 -13.82 16.95 7.13
C ASP A 770 -13.82 18.00 8.25
N GLU A 771 -15.01 18.41 8.73
CA GLU A 771 -15.15 19.40 9.81
C GLU A 771 -15.26 18.77 11.21
N TYR A 772 -14.76 17.54 11.41
CA TYR A 772 -14.77 16.91 12.71
C TYR A 772 -13.90 17.65 13.72
N TYR A 773 -14.46 18.00 14.88
CA TYR A 773 -13.85 18.92 15.84
C TYR A 773 -12.59 18.37 16.53
N GLN A 774 -12.33 17.06 16.46
CA GLN A 774 -11.08 16.45 16.94
C GLN A 774 -10.04 16.25 15.83
N GLY A 775 -10.29 16.81 14.64
CA GLY A 775 -9.51 16.58 13.42
C GLY A 775 -10.14 15.48 12.57
N LYS A 776 -10.11 15.65 11.24
CA LYS A 776 -10.64 14.68 10.28
C LYS A 776 -10.09 13.28 10.57
N ALA A 777 -10.95 12.27 10.46
CA ALA A 777 -10.58 10.88 10.66
C ALA A 777 -9.40 10.47 9.76
N GLU A 778 -8.57 9.58 10.28
CA GLU A 778 -7.51 8.94 9.50
C GLU A 778 -7.99 7.84 8.53
N ILE A 779 -9.28 7.77 8.25
CA ILE A 779 -9.86 6.86 7.27
C ILE A 779 -10.82 7.73 6.47
N ASP A 780 -10.69 7.75 5.15
CA ASP A 780 -11.54 8.58 4.29
C ASP A 780 -12.88 7.90 3.99
N LYS A 781 -12.87 6.56 3.91
CA LYS A 781 -14.08 5.75 3.74
C LYS A 781 -14.05 4.53 4.63
N LEU A 782 -15.12 4.35 5.39
CA LEU A 782 -15.30 3.19 6.27
C LEU A 782 -16.41 2.32 5.69
N VAL A 783 -16.14 1.04 5.49
CA VAL A 783 -17.11 0.08 4.96
C VAL A 783 -17.30 -1.05 5.96
N TYR A 784 -18.53 -1.29 6.42
CA TYR A 784 -18.88 -2.48 7.16
C TYR A 784 -19.42 -3.53 6.19
N ARG A 785 -18.61 -4.51 5.83
CA ARG A 785 -18.99 -5.59 4.91
C ARG A 785 -19.59 -6.77 5.67
N ILE A 786 -20.81 -7.14 5.32
CA ILE A 786 -21.59 -8.20 5.98
C ILE A 786 -21.26 -9.54 5.32
N ILE A 787 -20.57 -10.41 6.04
CA ILE A 787 -20.23 -11.78 5.63
C ILE A 787 -20.73 -12.71 6.74
N SER A 788 -21.89 -13.33 6.56
CA SER A 788 -22.53 -14.08 7.65
C SER A 788 -21.81 -15.37 8.03
N ASP A 789 -21.25 -16.11 7.07
CA ASP A 789 -20.48 -17.32 7.37
C ASP A 789 -19.14 -16.98 8.02
N ILE A 790 -18.86 -17.60 9.17
CA ILE A 790 -17.65 -17.30 9.94
C ILE A 790 -16.37 -17.74 9.23
N ASN A 791 -16.39 -18.86 8.51
CA ASN A 791 -15.19 -19.35 7.82
C ASN A 791 -14.90 -18.47 6.59
N GLU A 792 -15.94 -18.12 5.81
CA GLU A 792 -15.80 -17.18 4.70
C GLU A 792 -15.26 -15.83 5.18
N ARG A 793 -15.78 -15.30 6.29
CA ARG A 793 -15.31 -14.03 6.85
C ARG A 793 -13.86 -14.07 7.34
N ASN A 794 -13.41 -15.18 7.93
CA ASN A 794 -12.01 -15.33 8.34
C ASN A 794 -11.08 -15.50 7.12
N HIS A 795 -11.54 -16.18 6.07
CA HIS A 795 -10.82 -16.26 4.80
C HIS A 795 -10.75 -14.91 4.07
N ALA A 796 -11.80 -14.10 4.14
CA ALA A 796 -11.80 -12.76 3.56
C ALA A 796 -10.65 -11.90 4.14
N LEU A 797 -10.35 -12.00 5.43
CA LEU A 797 -9.18 -11.31 6.02
C LEU A 797 -7.86 -11.90 5.49
N LEU A 798 -7.72 -13.22 5.42
CA LEU A 798 -6.51 -13.85 4.86
C LEU A 798 -6.27 -13.50 3.39
N ASN A 799 -7.33 -13.25 2.63
CA ASN A 799 -7.29 -12.90 1.21
C ASN A 799 -7.13 -11.39 0.96
N GLY A 800 -7.13 -10.55 2.00
CA GLY A 800 -7.11 -9.09 1.87
C GLY A 800 -8.42 -8.48 1.34
N GLU A 801 -9.54 -9.19 1.42
CA GLU A 801 -10.87 -8.69 1.01
C GLU A 801 -11.52 -7.80 2.09
N ILE A 802 -11.05 -7.92 3.33
CA ILE A 802 -11.38 -7.05 4.47
C ILE A 802 -10.10 -6.71 5.23
N ASP A 803 -10.03 -5.54 5.85
CA ASP A 803 -8.84 -5.06 6.57
C ASP A 803 -8.93 -5.34 8.08
N PHE A 804 -10.15 -5.42 8.60
CA PHE A 804 -10.38 -5.60 10.03
C PHE A 804 -11.44 -6.66 10.29
N LEU A 805 -11.15 -7.56 11.24
CA LEU A 805 -12.06 -8.58 11.72
C LEU A 805 -12.07 -8.62 13.25
N ASN A 806 -13.24 -8.47 13.85
CA ASN A 806 -13.43 -8.75 15.27
C ASN A 806 -13.85 -10.21 15.50
N ASP A 807 -13.46 -10.76 16.66
CA ASP A 807 -13.78 -12.11 17.11
C ASP A 807 -13.49 -13.20 16.05
N PRO A 808 -12.22 -13.33 15.57
CA PRO A 808 -11.85 -14.36 14.61
C PRO A 808 -12.13 -15.78 15.15
N SER A 809 -12.31 -16.72 14.23
CA SER A 809 -12.49 -18.13 14.60
C SER A 809 -11.21 -18.68 15.23
N ILE A 810 -11.36 -19.47 16.29
CA ILE A 810 -10.24 -20.13 16.99
C ILE A 810 -9.39 -20.94 16.01
N ASP A 811 -10.03 -21.57 15.01
CA ASP A 811 -9.38 -22.42 14.01
C ASP A 811 -8.41 -21.63 13.09
N PHE A 812 -8.54 -20.31 13.02
CA PHE A 812 -7.73 -19.42 12.17
C PHE A 812 -6.66 -18.64 12.96
N LEU A 813 -6.65 -18.70 14.30
CA LEU A 813 -5.73 -17.90 15.12
C LEU A 813 -4.26 -18.19 14.80
N THR A 814 -3.91 -19.45 14.54
CA THR A 814 -2.54 -19.82 14.12
C THR A 814 -2.21 -19.25 12.74
N ASN A 815 -3.14 -19.33 11.79
CA ASN A 815 -2.95 -18.74 10.45
C ASN A 815 -2.72 -17.23 10.51
N PHE A 816 -3.46 -16.52 11.37
CA PHE A 816 -3.28 -15.08 11.57
C PHE A 816 -1.97 -14.76 12.30
N ALA A 817 -1.58 -15.55 13.30
CA ALA A 817 -0.33 -15.34 14.03
C ALA A 817 0.92 -15.59 13.18
N ASP A 818 0.84 -16.52 12.22
CA ASP A 818 1.94 -16.88 11.32
C ASP A 818 2.02 -15.97 10.07
N ASN A 819 0.99 -15.16 9.80
CA ASN A 819 0.99 -14.22 8.67
C ASN A 819 1.61 -12.86 9.07
N PRO A 820 2.73 -12.43 8.44
CA PRO A 820 3.42 -11.19 8.81
C PRO A 820 2.63 -9.91 8.50
N GLU A 821 1.62 -9.97 7.62
CA GLU A 821 0.78 -8.84 7.23
C GLU A 821 -0.43 -8.66 8.17
N ILE A 822 -0.73 -9.65 9.02
CA ILE A 822 -1.90 -9.63 9.90
C ILE A 822 -1.47 -9.43 11.35
N HIS A 823 -1.99 -8.38 11.98
CA HIS A 823 -1.74 -8.10 13.38
C HIS A 823 -2.82 -8.70 14.28
N LEU A 824 -2.61 -9.92 14.76
CA LEU A 824 -3.48 -10.52 15.77
C LEU A 824 -3.28 -9.87 17.15
N LYS A 825 -4.28 -9.14 17.63
CA LYS A 825 -4.29 -8.53 18.97
C LYS A 825 -5.28 -9.22 19.89
N ASN A 826 -4.81 -9.68 21.05
CA ASN A 826 -5.68 -10.14 22.13
C ASN A 826 -6.00 -8.96 23.06
N ILE A 827 -7.28 -8.58 23.14
CA ILE A 827 -7.78 -7.49 23.98
C ILE A 827 -8.72 -8.04 25.05
N SER A 828 -8.69 -7.43 26.25
CA SER A 828 -9.62 -7.79 27.31
C SER A 828 -11.03 -7.31 26.96
N SER A 829 -11.98 -8.24 26.86
CA SER A 829 -13.39 -7.92 26.63
C SER A 829 -14.08 -7.45 27.91
N SER A 830 -14.98 -6.48 27.81
CA SER A 830 -15.93 -6.11 28.86
C SER A 830 -17.16 -7.03 28.89
N THR A 831 -17.31 -7.91 27.90
CA THR A 831 -18.36 -8.91 27.83
C THR A 831 -18.03 -10.07 28.76
N PHE A 832 -19.01 -10.50 29.55
CA PHE A 832 -18.91 -11.77 30.25
C PHE A 832 -20.12 -12.64 30.00
N THR A 833 -19.89 -13.94 30.11
CA THR A 833 -20.87 -14.96 29.79
C THR A 833 -21.14 -15.83 31.00
N PHE A 834 -22.39 -16.27 31.13
CA PHE A 834 -22.85 -17.02 32.28
C PHE A 834 -23.99 -17.95 31.90
N VAL A 835 -24.11 -19.04 32.66
CA VAL A 835 -25.28 -19.91 32.61
C VAL A 835 -26.30 -19.36 33.60
N THR A 836 -27.42 -18.87 33.09
CA THR A 836 -28.54 -18.40 33.90
C THR A 836 -29.31 -19.60 34.44
N MET A 837 -29.77 -19.47 35.68
CA MET A 837 -30.62 -20.46 36.35
C MET A 837 -31.87 -19.77 36.84
N ASN A 838 -33.04 -20.28 36.45
CA ASN A 838 -34.31 -19.69 36.84
C ASN A 838 -34.61 -20.01 38.31
N ASN A 839 -34.59 -18.98 39.15
CA ASN A 839 -34.75 -19.09 40.60
C ASN A 839 -36.12 -19.63 41.05
N ASN A 840 -37.13 -19.65 40.17
CA ASN A 840 -38.43 -20.25 40.45
C ASN A 840 -38.42 -21.79 40.32
N TYR A 841 -37.51 -22.35 39.53
CA TYR A 841 -37.37 -23.79 39.31
C TYR A 841 -36.19 -24.39 40.08
N ILE A 842 -35.06 -23.68 40.09
CA ILE A 842 -33.80 -24.16 40.66
C ILE A 842 -33.54 -23.40 41.95
N ASN A 843 -33.75 -24.03 43.10
CA ASN A 843 -33.59 -23.41 44.41
C ASN A 843 -32.10 -23.11 44.75
N LYS A 844 -31.86 -22.31 45.81
CA LYS A 844 -30.51 -21.88 46.21
C LYS A 844 -29.53 -23.05 46.39
N THR A 845 -29.95 -24.13 47.04
CA THR A 845 -29.11 -25.31 47.30
C THR A 845 -28.69 -25.99 46.01
N LEU A 846 -29.63 -26.20 45.08
CA LEU A 846 -29.34 -26.78 43.76
C LEU A 846 -28.38 -25.90 42.98
N ARG A 847 -28.58 -24.58 42.97
CA ARG A 847 -27.66 -23.63 42.29
C ARG A 847 -26.24 -23.71 42.84
N GLN A 848 -26.07 -23.81 44.16
CA GLN A 848 -24.75 -23.98 44.79
C GLN A 848 -24.09 -25.30 44.37
N ALA A 849 -24.84 -26.41 44.40
CA ALA A 849 -24.32 -27.71 43.96
C ALA A 849 -23.94 -27.71 42.48
N ILE A 850 -24.78 -27.13 41.61
CA ILE A 850 -24.51 -26.97 40.17
C ILE A 850 -23.23 -26.18 39.93
N SER A 851 -23.01 -25.08 40.68
CA SER A 851 -21.76 -24.30 40.54
C SER A 851 -20.51 -25.10 40.91
N TYR A 852 -20.55 -25.92 41.96
CA TYR A 852 -19.42 -26.81 42.29
C TYR A 852 -19.28 -28.01 41.34
N ALA A 853 -20.35 -28.41 40.63
CA ALA A 853 -20.26 -29.46 39.62
C ALA A 853 -19.79 -28.95 38.25
N THR A 854 -19.65 -27.65 38.03
CA THR A 854 -19.26 -27.10 36.72
C THR A 854 -17.73 -27.12 36.55
N ASP A 855 -17.25 -27.68 35.44
CA ASP A 855 -15.81 -27.66 35.09
C ASP A 855 -15.45 -26.38 34.35
N TYR A 856 -15.15 -25.34 35.13
CA TYR A 856 -14.78 -24.03 34.59
C TYR A 856 -13.43 -24.04 33.84
N ASN A 857 -12.48 -24.90 34.24
CA ASN A 857 -11.18 -24.98 33.57
C ASN A 857 -11.31 -25.65 32.22
N TYR A 858 -12.09 -26.73 32.10
CA TYR A 858 -12.34 -27.36 30.80
C TYR A 858 -13.05 -26.41 29.82
N ILE A 859 -13.99 -25.58 30.32
CA ILE A 859 -14.64 -24.55 29.49
C ILE A 859 -13.60 -23.56 28.95
N ILE A 860 -12.68 -23.09 29.79
CA ILE A 860 -11.66 -22.08 29.40
C ILE A 860 -10.57 -22.70 28.50
N GLU A 861 -9.99 -23.81 28.92
CA GLU A 861 -8.82 -24.41 28.28
C GLU A 861 -9.18 -25.15 27.00
N VAL A 862 -10.29 -25.92 27.01
CA VAL A 862 -10.64 -26.83 25.91
C VAL A 862 -11.74 -26.27 25.03
N ILE A 863 -12.84 -25.76 25.61
CA ILE A 863 -13.96 -25.25 24.80
C ILE A 863 -13.62 -23.89 24.18
N GLN A 864 -12.92 -23.02 24.93
CA GLN A 864 -12.56 -21.67 24.52
C GLN A 864 -11.09 -21.53 24.07
N GLY A 865 -10.28 -22.58 24.10
CA GLY A 865 -8.89 -22.53 23.62
C GLY A 865 -8.01 -21.50 24.32
N ASN A 866 -8.19 -21.30 25.63
CA ASN A 866 -7.53 -20.27 26.45
C ASN A 866 -7.84 -18.81 26.06
N GLN A 867 -8.91 -18.55 25.28
CA GLN A 867 -9.34 -17.20 24.89
C GLN A 867 -10.30 -16.54 25.89
N ALA A 868 -10.49 -17.12 27.08
CA ALA A 868 -11.39 -16.60 28.11
C ALA A 868 -10.72 -16.63 29.49
N THR A 869 -11.16 -15.74 30.38
CA THR A 869 -10.74 -15.75 31.79
C THR A 869 -11.91 -16.02 32.72
N ARG A 870 -11.62 -16.63 33.88
CA ARG A 870 -12.64 -16.93 34.87
C ARG A 870 -13.07 -15.66 35.59
N VAL A 871 -14.34 -15.28 35.40
CA VAL A 871 -14.96 -14.17 36.14
C VAL A 871 -15.12 -14.54 37.62
N GLN A 872 -14.62 -13.69 38.51
CA GLN A 872 -14.68 -13.85 39.98
C GLN A 872 -15.60 -12.82 40.66
N SER A 873 -16.07 -11.84 39.89
CA SER A 873 -16.90 -10.74 40.35
C SER A 873 -18.11 -10.58 39.44
N ILE A 874 -19.26 -10.16 39.99
CA ILE A 874 -20.42 -9.82 39.15
C ILE A 874 -20.23 -8.49 38.38
N ILE A 875 -19.19 -7.73 38.74
CA ILE A 875 -18.77 -6.51 38.03
C ILE A 875 -17.51 -6.87 37.23
N PRO A 876 -17.53 -6.76 35.89
CA PRO A 876 -16.39 -7.04 35.03
C PRO A 876 -15.09 -6.32 35.44
N SER A 877 -13.96 -6.94 35.13
CA SER A 877 -12.65 -6.32 35.36
C SER A 877 -12.53 -5.05 34.53
N GLY A 878 -11.91 -4.02 35.09
CA GLY A 878 -11.80 -2.70 34.44
C GLY A 878 -12.96 -1.75 34.72
N ILE A 879 -14.06 -2.23 35.30
CA ILE A 879 -15.16 -1.34 35.74
C ILE A 879 -14.96 -0.93 37.19
N ARG A 880 -15.29 0.33 37.49
CA ARG A 880 -15.24 0.89 38.84
C ARG A 880 -15.99 0.01 39.83
N TYR A 881 -15.37 -0.23 40.99
CA TYR A 881 -15.87 -1.09 42.07
C TYR A 881 -15.84 -2.60 41.80
N SER A 882 -15.21 -3.04 40.71
CA SER A 882 -14.90 -4.46 40.52
C SER A 882 -14.04 -5.00 41.66
N ASN A 883 -14.35 -6.22 42.12
CA ASN A 883 -13.63 -6.87 43.19
C ASN A 883 -13.46 -8.36 42.88
N TYR A 884 -12.22 -8.76 42.62
CA TYR A 884 -11.80 -10.11 42.26
C TYR A 884 -11.11 -10.84 43.43
N SER A 885 -11.35 -10.41 44.68
CA SER A 885 -10.80 -11.08 45.88
C SER A 885 -11.71 -12.16 46.48
N PHE A 886 -12.86 -12.42 45.86
CA PHE A 886 -13.85 -13.36 46.39
C PHE A 886 -13.46 -14.81 46.11
N ASP A 887 -13.77 -15.68 47.06
CA ASP A 887 -13.78 -17.13 46.81
C ASP A 887 -14.92 -17.46 45.84
N TYR A 888 -14.64 -18.32 44.87
CA TYR A 888 -15.59 -18.76 43.85
C TYR A 888 -15.60 -20.28 43.72
N PRO A 889 -16.71 -20.89 43.26
CA PRO A 889 -16.78 -22.32 43.02
C PRO A 889 -15.77 -22.76 41.95
N ILE A 890 -15.02 -23.81 42.28
CA ILE A 890 -14.22 -24.62 41.35
C ILE A 890 -14.85 -26.02 41.26
N LEU A 891 -14.53 -26.78 40.21
CA LEU A 891 -15.03 -28.13 40.07
C LEU A 891 -14.68 -28.98 41.31
N ASN A 892 -15.71 -29.41 42.03
CA ASN A 892 -15.63 -30.29 43.18
C ASN A 892 -16.95 -31.06 43.33
N ILE A 893 -17.02 -32.22 42.66
CA ILE A 893 -18.19 -33.11 42.68
C ILE A 893 -18.53 -33.56 44.11
N THR A 894 -17.53 -33.85 44.95
CA THR A 894 -17.74 -34.25 46.34
C THR A 894 -18.41 -33.15 47.16
N GLU A 895 -17.99 -31.90 46.98
CA GLU A 895 -18.60 -30.74 47.63
C GLU A 895 -20.04 -30.51 47.16
N ALA A 896 -20.28 -30.62 45.84
CA ALA A 896 -21.63 -30.55 45.28
C ALA A 896 -22.56 -31.63 45.87
N ARG A 897 -22.09 -32.89 45.94
CA ARG A 897 -22.82 -33.99 46.60
C ARG A 897 -23.05 -33.72 48.08
N ARG A 898 -22.04 -33.18 48.78
CA ARG A 898 -22.13 -32.84 50.21
C ARG A 898 -23.21 -31.81 50.47
N ILE A 899 -23.31 -30.77 49.64
CA ILE A 899 -24.35 -29.74 49.72
C ILE A 899 -25.75 -30.38 49.56
N LEU A 900 -25.91 -31.28 48.59
CA LEU A 900 -27.19 -31.96 48.33
C LEU A 900 -27.59 -32.89 49.48
N VAL A 901 -26.67 -33.71 50.00
CA VAL A 901 -26.94 -34.60 51.13
C VAL A 901 -27.27 -33.81 52.41
N GLN A 902 -26.49 -32.76 52.73
CA GLN A 902 -26.73 -31.95 53.92
C GLN A 902 -28.06 -31.19 53.89
N SER A 903 -28.55 -30.86 52.69
CA SER A 903 -29.85 -30.22 52.53
C SER A 903 -31.04 -31.18 52.74
N GLY A 904 -30.80 -32.49 52.76
CA GLY A 904 -31.85 -33.51 52.84
C GLY A 904 -32.57 -33.79 51.52
N LEU A 905 -32.13 -33.22 50.39
CA LEU A 905 -32.70 -33.50 49.06
C LEU A 905 -32.42 -34.94 48.59
N VAL A 906 -31.38 -35.57 49.13
CA VAL A 906 -30.95 -36.92 48.78
C VAL A 906 -30.22 -37.55 49.97
N ASN A 907 -30.27 -38.87 50.09
CA ASN A 907 -29.57 -39.63 51.14
C ASN A 907 -28.72 -40.72 50.49
N LEU A 908 -27.54 -40.34 50.00
CA LEU A 908 -26.56 -41.20 49.35
C LEU A 908 -25.18 -40.99 49.99
N GLU A 909 -24.32 -42.00 49.93
CA GLU A 909 -22.91 -41.85 50.29
C GLU A 909 -22.20 -40.96 49.26
N LEU A 910 -21.27 -40.09 49.71
CA LEU A 910 -20.68 -39.05 48.86
C LEU A 910 -19.78 -39.63 47.75
N ASP A 911 -19.16 -40.76 48.02
CA ASP A 911 -18.15 -41.45 47.19
C ASP A 911 -18.73 -42.59 46.33
N ASP A 912 -20.01 -42.94 46.47
CA ASP A 912 -20.66 -43.97 45.63
C ASP A 912 -21.15 -43.40 44.28
N GLU A 913 -20.21 -43.22 43.35
CA GLU A 913 -20.49 -42.68 42.01
C GLU A 913 -21.62 -43.41 41.27
N ASN A 914 -21.68 -44.75 41.39
CA ASN A 914 -22.70 -45.53 40.72
C ASN A 914 -24.10 -45.24 41.27
N ALA A 915 -24.23 -45.08 42.58
CA ALA A 915 -25.50 -44.71 43.19
C ALA A 915 -25.97 -43.32 42.72
N TRP A 916 -25.06 -42.35 42.57
CA TRP A 916 -25.38 -41.03 42.04
C TRP A 916 -25.81 -41.08 40.56
N LEU A 917 -25.12 -41.85 39.72
CA LEU A 917 -25.51 -42.02 38.32
C LEU A 917 -26.86 -42.75 38.18
N LEU A 918 -27.11 -43.78 38.99
CA LEU A 918 -28.39 -44.47 39.04
C LEU A 918 -29.51 -43.56 39.56
N LYS A 919 -29.21 -42.67 40.50
CA LYS A 919 -30.15 -41.65 40.98
C LYS A 919 -30.55 -40.74 39.81
N THR A 920 -29.59 -40.20 39.06
CA THR A 920 -29.87 -39.39 37.87
C THR A 920 -30.71 -40.14 36.83
N ALA A 921 -30.38 -41.40 36.53
CA ALA A 921 -31.03 -42.15 35.46
C ALA A 921 -32.47 -42.59 35.78
N ASN A 922 -32.74 -42.95 37.04
CA ASN A 922 -34.02 -43.58 37.41
C ASN A 922 -34.97 -42.66 38.18
N ASP A 923 -34.44 -41.76 39.01
CA ASP A 923 -35.21 -40.90 39.91
C ASP A 923 -34.41 -39.64 40.26
N PRO A 924 -34.14 -38.76 39.28
CA PRO A 924 -33.28 -37.59 39.49
C PRO A 924 -33.84 -36.67 40.56
N ILE A 925 -32.96 -35.96 41.28
CA ILE A 925 -33.35 -34.94 42.27
C ILE A 925 -34.20 -33.85 41.60
N ILE A 926 -33.80 -33.49 40.37
CA ILE A 926 -34.52 -32.57 39.49
C ILE A 926 -34.12 -32.87 38.04
N GLU A 927 -35.06 -32.67 37.12
CA GLU A 927 -34.84 -32.64 35.68
C GLU A 927 -34.95 -31.20 35.19
N ILE A 928 -33.94 -30.74 34.45
CA ILE A 928 -33.78 -29.35 34.02
C ILE A 928 -33.51 -29.31 32.51
N ASN A 929 -34.18 -28.42 31.79
CA ASN A 929 -33.87 -28.09 30.41
C ASN A 929 -32.79 -27.01 30.35
N TYR A 930 -31.71 -27.29 29.63
CA TYR A 930 -30.75 -26.32 29.14
C TYR A 930 -31.11 -25.96 27.71
N THR A 931 -31.72 -24.80 27.55
CA THR A 931 -32.13 -24.31 26.24
C THR A 931 -30.99 -23.46 25.65
N TYR A 932 -30.68 -23.63 24.36
CA TYR A 932 -29.67 -22.84 23.65
C TYR A 932 -30.07 -22.66 22.18
N ASN A 933 -29.50 -21.66 21.50
CA ASN A 933 -29.81 -21.45 20.09
C ASN A 933 -28.93 -22.30 19.15
N SER A 934 -29.50 -22.66 18.00
CA SER A 934 -28.81 -23.33 16.89
C SER A 934 -27.72 -22.44 16.28
N GLY A 935 -26.71 -23.08 15.66
CA GLY A 935 -25.63 -22.41 14.92
C GLY A 935 -24.42 -21.95 15.74
N ILE A 936 -24.45 -22.02 17.08
CA ILE A 936 -23.32 -21.62 17.95
C ILE A 936 -22.76 -22.85 18.69
N ASN A 937 -21.62 -23.37 18.22
CA ASN A 937 -21.03 -24.63 18.70
C ASN A 937 -20.71 -24.61 20.22
N ILE A 938 -20.24 -23.48 20.75
CA ILE A 938 -19.86 -23.36 22.17
C ILE A 938 -21.01 -23.65 23.15
N ARG A 939 -22.25 -23.20 22.85
CA ARG A 939 -23.38 -23.37 23.77
C ARG A 939 -23.76 -24.85 23.91
N SER A 940 -23.77 -25.59 22.80
CA SER A 940 -24.01 -27.03 22.80
C SER A 940 -22.91 -27.83 23.53
N LYS A 941 -21.64 -27.42 23.39
CA LYS A 941 -20.49 -28.03 24.09
C LYS A 941 -20.58 -27.81 25.60
N ILE A 942 -20.91 -26.59 26.05
CA ILE A 942 -21.14 -26.29 27.46
C ILE A 942 -22.33 -27.08 28.00
N GLY A 943 -23.44 -27.14 27.26
CA GLY A 943 -24.62 -27.95 27.64
C GLY A 943 -24.26 -29.43 27.83
N THR A 944 -23.48 -30.00 26.91
CA THR A 944 -23.01 -31.39 26.99
C THR A 944 -22.13 -31.62 28.22
N LEU A 945 -21.16 -30.75 28.48
CA LEU A 945 -20.32 -30.81 29.67
C LEU A 945 -21.15 -30.74 30.96
N LEU A 946 -22.10 -29.81 31.01
CA LEU A 946 -23.00 -29.67 32.15
C LEU A 946 -23.86 -30.91 32.35
N ARG A 947 -24.40 -31.51 31.28
CA ARG A 947 -25.17 -32.74 31.39
C ARG A 947 -24.36 -33.87 32.03
N ASP A 948 -23.12 -34.05 31.58
CA ASP A 948 -22.25 -35.12 32.06
C ASP A 948 -21.81 -34.88 33.51
N ASN A 949 -21.51 -33.63 33.89
CA ASN A 949 -21.13 -33.27 35.25
C ASN A 949 -22.31 -33.32 36.23
N LEU A 950 -23.49 -32.82 35.83
CA LEU A 950 -24.68 -32.77 36.67
C LEU A 950 -25.25 -34.17 36.92
N ALA A 951 -25.07 -35.10 35.97
CA ALA A 951 -25.41 -36.49 36.17
C ALA A 951 -24.65 -37.15 37.32
N GLN A 952 -23.44 -36.68 37.64
CA GLN A 952 -22.64 -37.17 38.76
C GLN A 952 -23.17 -36.72 40.12
N ILE A 953 -24.11 -35.77 40.16
CA ILE A 953 -24.69 -35.23 41.41
C ILE A 953 -26.21 -35.45 41.50
N GLY A 954 -26.76 -36.38 40.72
CA GLY A 954 -28.18 -36.74 40.82
C GLY A 954 -29.12 -35.80 40.05
N ILE A 955 -28.60 -34.92 39.19
CA ILE A 955 -29.39 -33.94 38.42
C ILE A 955 -29.40 -34.36 36.95
N LYS A 956 -30.59 -34.45 36.36
CA LYS A 956 -30.76 -34.77 34.94
C LYS A 956 -30.87 -33.48 34.13
N LEU A 957 -30.04 -33.32 33.11
CA LEU A 957 -30.06 -32.16 32.21
C LEU A 957 -30.44 -32.60 30.79
N GLU A 958 -31.51 -32.01 30.26
CA GLU A 958 -31.93 -32.19 28.87
C GLU A 958 -31.50 -30.99 28.04
N LEU A 959 -31.03 -31.25 26.82
CA LEU A 959 -30.54 -30.22 25.90
C LEU A 959 -31.65 -29.87 24.92
N GLU A 960 -32.07 -28.60 24.89
CA GLU A 960 -33.11 -28.08 24.00
C GLU A 960 -32.50 -27.05 23.05
N GLU A 961 -32.36 -27.42 21.78
CA GLU A 961 -31.91 -26.51 20.72
C GLU A 961 -33.10 -25.81 20.06
N ILE A 962 -33.04 -24.49 19.94
CA ILE A 962 -34.07 -23.66 19.31
C ILE A 962 -33.46 -22.63 18.34
N GLU A 963 -34.25 -22.05 17.44
CA GLU A 963 -33.78 -21.00 16.52
C GLU A 963 -33.51 -19.67 17.24
N TRP A 964 -32.59 -18.84 16.73
CA TRP A 964 -32.18 -17.58 17.38
C TRP A 964 -33.35 -16.62 17.64
N SER A 965 -34.27 -16.47 16.68
CA SER A 965 -35.43 -15.58 16.82
C SER A 965 -36.37 -16.03 17.95
N ASP A 966 -36.59 -17.34 18.10
CA ASP A 966 -37.37 -17.92 19.21
C ASP A 966 -36.60 -17.79 20.53
N TYR A 967 -35.29 -18.06 20.51
CA TYR A 967 -34.41 -17.88 21.67
C TYR A 967 -34.49 -16.46 22.24
N TRP A 968 -34.34 -15.45 21.38
CA TRP A 968 -34.40 -14.05 21.76
C TRP A 968 -35.80 -13.63 22.24
N TYR A 969 -36.84 -14.07 21.53
CA TYR A 969 -38.22 -13.83 21.94
C TYR A 969 -38.50 -14.38 23.34
N ARG A 970 -38.09 -15.62 23.61
CA ARG A 970 -38.21 -16.22 24.95
C ARG A 970 -37.34 -15.48 25.97
N LEU A 971 -36.18 -14.94 25.60
CA LEU A 971 -35.30 -14.26 26.55
C LEU A 971 -35.92 -12.93 27.02
N VAL A 972 -36.50 -12.19 26.08
CA VAL A 972 -37.03 -10.83 26.32
C VAL A 972 -38.48 -10.86 26.81
N SER A 973 -39.34 -11.68 26.21
CA SER A 973 -40.79 -11.68 26.46
C SER A 973 -41.28 -12.93 27.21
N GLY A 974 -40.56 -14.05 27.11
CA GLY A 974 -40.95 -15.36 27.66
C GLY A 974 -40.05 -15.86 28.79
N SER A 975 -39.28 -14.99 29.48
CA SER A 975 -38.13 -15.41 30.32
C SER A 975 -38.47 -16.40 31.44
N LYS A 976 -39.75 -16.51 31.80
CA LYS A 976 -40.28 -17.49 32.75
C LYS A 976 -40.24 -18.94 32.23
N GLU A 977 -40.07 -19.15 30.92
CA GLU A 977 -40.03 -20.46 30.28
C GLU A 977 -38.64 -21.12 30.34
N PHE A 978 -37.56 -20.33 30.43
CA PHE A 978 -36.21 -20.88 30.60
C PHE A 978 -36.02 -21.47 32.01
N GLN A 979 -35.45 -22.68 32.09
CA GLN A 979 -34.99 -23.25 33.36
C GLN A 979 -33.48 -23.01 33.55
N MET A 980 -32.69 -23.32 32.53
CA MET A 980 -31.27 -22.98 32.44
C MET A 980 -30.91 -22.56 31.02
N THR A 981 -30.10 -21.53 30.82
CA THR A 981 -29.65 -21.11 29.48
C THR A 981 -28.30 -20.39 29.51
N TYR A 982 -27.61 -20.32 28.38
CA TYR A 982 -26.40 -19.50 28.19
C TYR A 982 -26.74 -18.06 27.83
N ALA A 983 -26.28 -17.11 28.65
CA ALA A 983 -26.42 -15.68 28.37
C ALA A 983 -25.05 -15.00 28.37
N GLY A 984 -24.99 -13.86 27.72
CA GLY A 984 -23.88 -12.92 27.80
C GLY A 984 -24.43 -11.53 28.07
N TRP A 985 -23.66 -10.70 28.75
CA TRP A 985 -23.95 -9.29 28.94
C TRP A 985 -22.66 -8.50 28.87
N ALA A 986 -22.74 -7.34 28.24
CA ALA A 986 -21.76 -6.28 28.30
C ALA A 986 -22.44 -5.09 28.99
N PRO A 987 -21.79 -4.41 29.93
CA PRO A 987 -22.37 -3.24 30.60
C PRO A 987 -22.80 -2.16 29.62
N ASP A 988 -24.03 -1.68 29.74
CA ASP A 988 -24.63 -0.70 28.83
C ASP A 988 -23.90 0.66 28.92
N TYR A 989 -23.46 1.03 30.13
CA TYR A 989 -22.68 2.22 30.45
C TYR A 989 -22.01 2.05 31.81
#